data_AF-A0A8I0L236-F1
#
_entry.id   AF-A0A8I0L236-F1
#
_cell.length_a   1.000
_cell.length_b   1.000
_cell.length_c   1.000
_cell.angle_alpha   90.00
_cell.angle_beta   90.00
_cell.angle_gamma   90.00
#
_symmetry.space_group_name_H-M   'P 1'
#
loop_
_entity.id
_entity.type
_entity.pdbx_description
1 polymer ?
#
loop_
_entity_poly.entity_id
_entity_poly.type
_entity_poly.pdbx_seq_one_letter_code
_entity_poly.pdbx_strand_id
1 'polypeptide(L)'
;MSSIIVNLSAGASEAQIQAALNGLPDGGRLVLAADQTIAVRSGLVMDVSARSITLDLNGSILQQAGDVSVLTVRGQNPAGQPAVLGHDATGQVTITTASLPAAAAGQWVKVYSDDVLRHDQGDATRLGQAMQVVSVSGNSVTLRGELIDEAGYATNIRIATYVGGTPTVENGTIRGDQSHAGWQKDLVQVRSTVNADLNHLTVRDGNAMGINIVNSVNAHVSQVAVINLTDDPANGHNGYGVHSASSFGTSVQGLYAEAVRHATDDNAVGTAAGSVDPSRYGADIGMTVSDVVAYGTTAPAFSWHSEGREGSVADSVVFDSYGVLGARGVGNAMRDVSGTGNARGITFYEYGDGDARDILIDNVHLSALSVYGFAAIGAAANNLISNSSFDVLSRKVWDMTGTSLLNAVTNIVGAATQVSSAMTTGTAADDRLLGTALADSISGGEGADYIWGGVGADLLNGGSGRDRFAYLDTDEGGDVITGFTVGAYGDAIDLSVIAIRNGWKGDIFAGGYVSLVQAGADTLVRVDADGGGNGFVTLATLRGVTAADARGNISTDIHVTGDAAAQAAARAGAGPNLVLAPVVTGQKFSGTAGADALAGGSGNDTLSGLDGDDILTGGAGADMLYGGGGRNSAGYATATVGVTVDLDATALNSGDAAGDVYSGISGIIGSGFDDVLNGSSGANAIAGGAGHDMIDGRAGADTLSGGAGDDRLTGGGDNDRLSGDAGDDVLVGGSGYDTLVGGDGVDMFVIGRADSGWDVIADFRGDHVQLLGFGVTSVGQVSFVSSAAPRAVGAMPTLLYDSVDGTLAWDADGTGKGAAVKIAMLTGHPTLTASDILFG
;
A
#
# COMPACT_ATOMS: atom_id res chain seq x y z
N MET A 1 20.64 -7.11 21.06
CA MET A 1 22.03 -7.64 20.94
C MET A 1 22.64 -7.01 19.70
N SER A 2 23.90 -6.60 19.73
CA SER A 2 24.57 -6.01 18.56
C SER A 2 24.66 -7.04 17.43
N SER A 3 24.13 -6.71 16.24
CA SER A 3 24.27 -7.55 15.04
C SER A 3 25.75 -7.78 14.75
N ILE A 4 26.14 -9.06 14.62
CA ILE A 4 27.53 -9.42 14.31
C ILE A 4 27.68 -9.38 12.79
N ILE A 5 28.62 -8.56 12.30
CA ILE A 5 29.02 -8.53 10.89
C ILE A 5 30.31 -9.34 10.74
N VAL A 6 30.29 -10.36 9.90
CA VAL A 6 31.44 -11.19 9.53
C VAL A 6 31.85 -10.82 8.10
N ASN A 7 33.04 -10.27 7.93
CA ASN A 7 33.60 -9.95 6.62
C ASN A 7 34.59 -11.05 6.21
N LEU A 8 34.41 -11.65 5.02
CA LEU A 8 35.37 -12.62 4.48
C LEU A 8 36.47 -11.92 3.68
N SER A 9 37.69 -12.46 3.75
CA SER A 9 38.80 -12.03 2.94
C SER A 9 38.68 -12.55 1.50
N ALA A 10 39.31 -11.85 0.55
CA ALA A 10 39.41 -12.32 -0.84
C ALA A 10 39.99 -13.74 -0.93
N GLY A 11 39.52 -14.52 -1.91
CA GLY A 11 39.91 -15.91 -2.10
C GLY A 11 39.31 -16.92 -1.12
N ALA A 12 38.28 -16.55 -0.36
CA ALA A 12 37.55 -17.48 0.51
C ALA A 12 36.95 -18.64 -0.31
N SER A 13 37.16 -19.87 0.16
CA SER A 13 36.59 -21.08 -0.44
C SER A 13 35.11 -21.25 -0.06
N GLU A 14 34.37 -22.00 -0.88
CA GLU A 14 32.99 -22.44 -0.58
C GLU A 14 32.85 -23.00 0.85
N ALA A 15 33.79 -23.83 1.30
CA ALA A 15 33.78 -24.40 2.64
C ALA A 15 33.93 -23.35 3.76
N GLN A 16 34.72 -22.30 3.53
CA GLN A 16 34.87 -21.20 4.49
C GLN A 16 33.60 -20.34 4.54
N ILE A 17 32.95 -20.11 3.40
CA ILE A 17 31.67 -19.39 3.32
C ILE A 17 30.59 -20.17 4.06
N GLN A 18 30.49 -21.48 3.80
CA GLN A 18 29.54 -22.35 4.49
C GLN A 18 29.78 -22.40 6.00
N ALA A 19 31.05 -22.48 6.43
CA ALA A 19 31.39 -22.45 7.85
C ALA A 19 31.01 -21.12 8.51
N ALA A 20 31.21 -19.99 7.82
CA ALA A 20 30.81 -18.67 8.30
C ALA A 20 29.29 -18.55 8.42
N LEU A 21 28.53 -18.97 7.39
CA LEU A 21 27.07 -19.04 7.43
C LEU A 21 26.60 -19.88 8.63
N ASN A 22 27.17 -21.07 8.86
CA ASN A 22 26.80 -21.93 9.98
C ASN A 22 27.11 -21.31 11.36
N GLY A 23 28.11 -20.42 11.44
CA GLY A 23 28.56 -19.78 12.68
C GLY A 23 27.85 -18.49 13.06
N LEU A 24 27.04 -17.89 12.17
CA LEU A 24 26.33 -16.64 12.46
C LEU A 24 25.32 -16.76 13.62
N PRO A 25 25.26 -15.79 14.55
CA PRO A 25 24.17 -15.71 15.51
C PRO A 25 22.87 -15.20 14.83
N ASP A 26 21.77 -15.23 15.57
CA ASP A 26 20.55 -14.52 15.21
C ASP A 26 20.81 -13.00 15.05
N GLY A 27 20.30 -12.43 13.95
CA GLY A 27 20.60 -11.07 13.48
C GLY A 27 22.01 -10.89 12.88
N GLY A 28 22.73 -11.98 12.57
CA GLY A 28 24.09 -11.92 12.02
C GLY A 28 24.13 -11.66 10.50
N ARG A 29 25.18 -10.98 10.03
CA ARG A 29 25.43 -10.68 8.61
C ARG A 29 26.77 -11.24 8.15
N LEU A 30 26.79 -11.96 7.04
CA LEU A 30 28.00 -12.36 6.33
C LEU A 30 28.16 -11.49 5.08
N VAL A 31 29.32 -10.84 4.94
CA VAL A 31 29.68 -10.02 3.78
C VAL A 31 30.86 -10.71 3.06
N LEU A 32 30.67 -11.03 1.79
CA LEU A 32 31.74 -11.56 0.95
C LEU A 32 32.74 -10.46 0.59
N ALA A 33 33.98 -10.85 0.26
CA ALA A 33 34.93 -9.91 -0.33
C ALA A 33 34.38 -9.41 -1.68
N ALA A 34 34.57 -8.13 -1.98
CA ALA A 34 33.96 -7.53 -3.16
C ALA A 34 34.44 -8.17 -4.47
N ASP A 35 33.51 -8.27 -5.43
CA ASP A 35 33.78 -8.59 -6.84
C ASP A 35 34.56 -9.89 -7.10
N GLN A 36 34.38 -10.90 -6.25
CA GLN A 36 35.03 -12.20 -6.44
C GLN A 36 34.19 -13.12 -7.32
N THR A 37 34.83 -14.03 -8.05
CA THR A 37 34.16 -15.21 -8.64
C THR A 37 34.48 -16.44 -7.80
N ILE A 38 33.46 -17.04 -7.20
CA ILE A 38 33.59 -18.14 -6.24
C ILE A 38 32.93 -19.38 -6.85
N ALA A 39 33.72 -20.44 -7.08
CA ALA A 39 33.20 -21.71 -7.55
C ALA A 39 32.45 -22.46 -6.44
N VAL A 40 31.20 -22.85 -6.71
CA VAL A 40 30.29 -23.58 -5.81
C VAL A 40 30.08 -24.98 -6.35
N ARG A 41 30.63 -25.99 -5.67
CA ARG A 41 30.63 -27.40 -6.12
C ARG A 41 29.64 -28.26 -5.36
N SER A 42 29.35 -27.91 -4.11
CA SER A 42 28.50 -28.68 -3.20
C SER A 42 27.18 -27.97 -2.89
N GLY A 43 27.08 -26.67 -3.20
CA GLY A 43 25.93 -25.83 -2.92
C GLY A 43 26.06 -25.17 -1.55
N LEU A 44 25.79 -23.87 -1.48
CA LEU A 44 25.74 -23.15 -0.21
C LEU A 44 24.36 -23.29 0.42
N VAL A 45 24.32 -23.57 1.72
CA VAL A 45 23.08 -23.70 2.49
C VAL A 45 23.03 -22.61 3.55
N MET A 46 22.05 -21.74 3.42
CA MET A 46 21.68 -20.73 4.42
C MET A 46 20.53 -21.28 5.27
N ASP A 47 20.87 -21.87 6.40
CA ASP A 47 19.90 -22.45 7.34
C ASP A 47 19.43 -21.39 8.35
N VAL A 48 18.15 -21.03 8.24
CA VAL A 48 17.46 -20.05 9.10
C VAL A 48 16.49 -20.68 10.09
N SER A 49 16.54 -22.00 10.27
CA SER A 49 15.61 -22.75 11.15
C SER A 49 15.56 -22.27 12.61
N ALA A 50 16.55 -21.48 13.05
CA ALA A 50 16.63 -20.97 14.42
C ALA A 50 17.07 -19.50 14.51
N ARG A 51 17.22 -18.79 13.38
CA ARG A 51 17.88 -17.48 13.32
C ARG A 51 17.53 -16.71 12.05
N SER A 52 17.43 -15.40 12.18
CA SER A 52 17.43 -14.42 11.10
C SER A 52 18.87 -14.08 10.75
N ILE A 53 19.26 -14.16 9.49
CA ILE A 53 20.64 -13.88 9.05
C ILE A 53 20.65 -13.27 7.66
N THR A 54 21.71 -12.53 7.34
CA THR A 54 21.91 -11.89 6.03
C THR A 54 23.17 -12.41 5.33
N LEU A 55 23.08 -12.69 4.04
CA LEU A 55 24.20 -12.95 3.13
C LEU A 55 24.31 -11.83 2.09
N ASP A 56 25.34 -11.01 2.21
CA ASP A 56 25.68 -9.97 1.24
C ASP A 56 26.82 -10.47 0.35
N LEU A 57 26.51 -10.63 -0.94
CA LEU A 57 27.45 -11.08 -1.95
C LEU A 57 28.43 -9.97 -2.37
N ASN A 58 28.14 -8.71 -2.06
CA ASN A 58 29.02 -7.57 -2.27
C ASN A 58 29.60 -7.48 -3.70
N GLY A 59 28.73 -7.61 -4.71
CA GLY A 59 29.07 -7.62 -6.14
C GLY A 59 29.75 -8.90 -6.65
N SER A 60 29.92 -9.91 -5.79
CA SER A 60 30.54 -11.19 -6.14
C SER A 60 29.63 -12.10 -6.96
N ILE A 61 30.26 -13.02 -7.70
CA ILE A 61 29.64 -14.08 -8.48
C ILE A 61 29.80 -15.41 -7.76
N LEU A 62 28.69 -16.04 -7.38
CA LEU A 62 28.64 -17.46 -7.03
C LEU A 62 28.46 -18.27 -8.31
N GLN A 63 29.53 -18.92 -8.76
CA GLN A 63 29.59 -19.72 -10.00
C GLN A 63 29.25 -21.17 -9.71
N GLN A 64 28.19 -21.70 -10.32
CA GLN A 64 27.89 -23.13 -10.33
C GLN A 64 29.06 -23.92 -10.94
N ALA A 65 29.57 -24.88 -10.18
CA ALA A 65 30.71 -25.72 -10.56
C ALA A 65 30.47 -27.22 -10.24
N GLY A 66 29.20 -27.58 -10.08
CA GLY A 66 28.65 -28.93 -9.92
C GLY A 66 27.14 -28.93 -10.17
N ASP A 67 26.53 -30.11 -10.33
CA ASP A 67 25.07 -30.28 -10.47
C ASP A 67 24.36 -30.08 -9.13
N VAL A 68 24.36 -28.84 -8.66
CA VAL A 68 23.85 -28.42 -7.35
C VAL A 68 23.03 -27.15 -7.49
N SER A 69 22.12 -26.92 -6.55
CA SER A 69 21.63 -25.58 -6.34
C SER A 69 22.74 -24.74 -5.73
N VAL A 70 23.04 -23.60 -6.35
CA VAL A 70 24.17 -22.75 -5.95
C VAL A 70 23.92 -22.20 -4.55
N LEU A 71 22.69 -21.76 -4.28
CA LEU A 71 22.25 -21.30 -2.98
C LEU A 71 20.91 -21.93 -2.59
N THR A 72 20.86 -22.51 -1.39
CA THR A 72 19.63 -22.99 -0.76
C THR A 72 19.41 -22.25 0.55
N VAL A 73 18.37 -21.42 0.60
CA VAL A 73 17.84 -20.77 1.79
C VAL A 73 16.72 -21.63 2.35
N ARG A 74 16.84 -22.09 3.60
CA ARG A 74 15.85 -23.00 4.18
C ARG A 74 15.49 -22.68 5.63
N GLY A 75 14.19 -22.70 5.91
CA GLY A 75 13.65 -22.87 7.26
C GLY A 75 13.13 -24.29 7.44
N GLN A 76 12.23 -24.48 8.42
CA GLN A 76 11.56 -25.76 8.67
C GLN A 76 10.05 -25.60 8.63
N ASN A 77 9.39 -26.62 8.11
CA ASN A 77 7.97 -26.85 8.35
C ASN A 77 7.81 -28.34 8.64
N PRO A 78 8.00 -28.77 9.90
CA PRO A 78 7.99 -30.17 10.27
C PRO A 78 6.60 -30.78 10.09
N ALA A 79 6.54 -32.13 10.09
CA ALA A 79 5.29 -32.86 9.93
C ALA A 79 4.20 -32.38 10.91
N GLY A 80 3.04 -32.05 10.36
CA GLY A 80 1.91 -31.55 11.13
C GLY A 80 1.18 -32.64 11.92
N GLN A 81 0.47 -32.20 12.94
CA GLN A 81 -0.33 -33.06 13.80
C GLN A 81 -1.77 -33.14 13.31
N PRO A 82 -2.49 -34.27 13.53
CA PRO A 82 -3.91 -34.37 13.21
C PRO A 82 -4.72 -33.28 13.91
N ALA A 83 -5.67 -32.71 13.20
CA ALA A 83 -6.47 -31.61 13.68
C ALA A 83 -7.92 -31.67 13.20
N VAL A 84 -8.78 -30.90 13.86
CA VAL A 84 -10.19 -30.72 13.53
C VAL A 84 -10.42 -29.25 13.21
N LEU A 85 -10.97 -28.99 12.03
CA LEU A 85 -11.38 -27.67 11.58
C LEU A 85 -12.73 -27.29 12.18
N GLY A 86 -12.88 -26.03 12.59
CA GLY A 86 -14.13 -25.44 13.03
C GLY A 86 -14.05 -23.91 13.05
N HIS A 87 -15.04 -23.25 13.64
CA HIS A 87 -15.06 -21.79 13.78
C HIS A 87 -15.36 -21.40 15.23
N ASP A 88 -14.87 -20.23 15.63
CA ASP A 88 -15.32 -19.60 16.87
C ASP A 88 -16.66 -18.84 16.69
N ALA A 89 -17.13 -18.23 17.76
CA ALA A 89 -18.40 -17.50 17.77
C ALA A 89 -18.41 -16.26 16.85
N THR A 90 -17.24 -15.77 16.43
CA THR A 90 -17.10 -14.64 15.50
C THR A 90 -17.00 -15.09 14.04
N GLY A 91 -16.97 -16.40 13.78
CA GLY A 91 -16.81 -16.98 12.45
C GLY A 91 -15.35 -17.23 12.06
N GLN A 92 -14.39 -16.89 12.92
CA GLN A 92 -12.98 -17.06 12.63
C GLN A 92 -12.56 -18.53 12.63
N VAL A 93 -11.68 -18.92 11.69
CA VAL A 93 -11.18 -20.30 11.57
C VAL A 93 -10.47 -20.72 12.85
N THR A 94 -10.85 -21.89 13.36
CA THR A 94 -10.23 -22.54 14.52
C THR A 94 -9.77 -23.95 14.18
N ILE A 95 -8.60 -24.32 14.70
CA ILE A 95 -8.02 -25.65 14.55
C ILE A 95 -7.83 -26.26 15.94
N THR A 96 -8.55 -27.35 16.22
CA THR A 96 -8.41 -28.10 17.47
C THR A 96 -7.52 -29.32 17.27
N THR A 97 -6.57 -29.52 18.18
CA THR A 97 -5.60 -30.61 18.13
C THR A 97 -5.68 -31.50 19.37
N ALA A 98 -5.07 -32.69 19.34
CA ALA A 98 -4.96 -33.55 20.52
C ALA A 98 -3.99 -32.98 21.57
N SER A 99 -2.99 -32.23 21.12
CA SER A 99 -2.02 -31.52 21.95
C SER A 99 -1.68 -30.19 21.30
N LEU A 100 -1.57 -29.15 22.13
CA LEU A 100 -1.08 -27.82 21.78
C LEU A 100 0.06 -27.87 20.74
N PRO A 101 -0.13 -27.32 19.53
CA PRO A 101 0.98 -27.11 18.62
C PRO A 101 1.97 -26.13 19.26
N ALA A 102 3.24 -26.20 18.87
CA ALA A 102 4.28 -25.26 19.30
C ALA A 102 4.13 -23.88 18.63
N ALA A 103 2.89 -23.41 18.51
CA ALA A 103 2.50 -22.19 17.82
C ALA A 103 2.09 -21.13 18.86
N ALA A 104 2.58 -19.90 18.70
CA ALA A 104 2.23 -18.73 19.50
C ALA A 104 1.53 -17.69 18.63
N ALA A 105 0.82 -16.73 19.25
CA ALA A 105 0.24 -15.59 18.54
C ALA A 105 1.30 -14.88 17.66
N GLY A 106 0.92 -14.55 16.42
CA GLY A 106 1.79 -13.95 15.41
C GLY A 106 2.59 -14.96 14.57
N GLN A 107 2.76 -16.21 15.03
CA GLN A 107 3.47 -17.23 14.25
C GLN A 107 2.63 -17.75 13.08
N TRP A 108 3.32 -18.27 12.08
CA TRP A 108 2.71 -18.89 10.91
C TRP A 108 2.59 -20.40 11.07
N VAL A 109 1.45 -20.94 10.65
CA VAL A 109 1.18 -22.37 10.57
C VAL A 109 0.68 -22.71 9.17
N LYS A 110 0.87 -23.95 8.74
CA LYS A 110 0.23 -24.52 7.56
C LYS A 110 -0.91 -25.42 8.00
N VAL A 111 -2.13 -25.12 7.58
CA VAL A 111 -3.26 -26.04 7.66
C VAL A 111 -3.32 -26.79 6.33
N TYR A 112 -3.42 -28.11 6.36
CA TYR A 112 -3.41 -28.93 5.14
C TYR A 112 -4.23 -30.20 5.28
N SER A 113 -4.76 -30.69 4.16
CA SER A 113 -5.70 -31.81 4.10
C SER A 113 -5.30 -32.80 3.01
N ASP A 114 -5.72 -34.06 3.12
CA ASP A 114 -5.54 -35.01 2.02
C ASP A 114 -6.56 -34.81 0.88
N ASP A 115 -7.52 -33.92 1.05
CA ASP A 115 -8.46 -33.57 -0.02
C ASP A 115 -7.76 -32.78 -1.13
N VAL A 116 -8.35 -32.80 -2.32
CA VAL A 116 -7.74 -32.31 -3.56
C VAL A 116 -8.32 -30.93 -3.88
N LEU A 117 -7.45 -29.99 -4.25
CA LEU A 117 -7.87 -28.72 -4.85
C LEU A 117 -8.65 -29.01 -6.12
N ARG A 118 -9.77 -28.32 -6.34
CA ARG A 118 -10.56 -28.52 -7.56
C ARG A 118 -9.80 -28.00 -8.79
N HIS A 119 -9.19 -28.90 -9.56
CA HIS A 119 -8.70 -28.71 -10.94
C HIS A 119 -8.44 -30.08 -11.61
N ASP A 120 -8.32 -30.16 -12.95
CA ASP A 120 -8.29 -31.43 -13.72
C ASP A 120 -6.97 -31.72 -14.47
N GLN A 121 -5.79 -31.50 -13.87
CA GLN A 121 -4.54 -32.01 -14.47
C GLN A 121 -3.58 -32.61 -13.45
N GLY A 122 -3.28 -33.91 -13.59
CA GLY A 122 -2.06 -34.52 -13.05
C GLY A 122 -2.08 -34.93 -11.57
N ASP A 123 -0.88 -35.07 -10.99
CA ASP A 123 -0.68 -35.48 -9.60
C ASP A 123 -1.52 -34.60 -8.68
N ALA A 124 -2.44 -35.20 -7.92
CA ALA A 124 -3.44 -34.46 -7.15
C ALA A 124 -2.81 -33.39 -6.24
N THR A 125 -2.95 -32.11 -6.59
CA THR A 125 -2.59 -31.02 -5.69
C THR A 125 -3.57 -31.02 -4.54
N ARG A 126 -3.04 -31.14 -3.33
CA ARG A 126 -3.85 -31.26 -2.12
C ARG A 126 -4.05 -29.93 -1.43
N LEU A 127 -5.14 -29.80 -0.70
CA LEU A 127 -5.47 -28.58 0.02
C LEU A 127 -4.41 -28.28 1.08
N GLY A 128 -4.04 -27.01 1.15
CA GLY A 128 -3.18 -26.48 2.18
C GLY A 128 -2.95 -24.98 2.03
N GLN A 129 -2.80 -24.30 3.16
CA GLN A 129 -2.65 -22.86 3.22
C GLN A 129 -1.84 -22.46 4.44
N ALA A 130 -0.96 -21.48 4.29
CA ALA A 130 -0.32 -20.83 5.43
C ALA A 130 -1.28 -19.81 6.05
N MET A 131 -1.39 -19.82 7.38
CA MET A 131 -2.24 -18.91 8.14
C MET A 131 -1.50 -18.40 9.37
N GLN A 132 -1.79 -17.17 9.77
CA GLN A 132 -1.20 -16.57 10.95
C GLN A 132 -2.05 -16.89 12.19
N VAL A 133 -1.40 -17.26 13.29
CA VAL A 133 -2.05 -17.53 14.56
C VAL A 133 -2.45 -16.21 15.24
N VAL A 134 -3.73 -16.08 15.58
CA VAL A 134 -4.24 -14.93 16.35
C VAL A 134 -4.17 -15.23 17.84
N SER A 135 -4.64 -16.40 18.25
CA SER A 135 -4.63 -16.78 19.66
C SER A 135 -4.56 -18.30 19.82
N VAL A 136 -4.16 -18.72 21.02
CA VAL A 136 -4.12 -20.13 21.41
C VAL A 136 -4.84 -20.29 22.75
N SER A 137 -5.84 -21.16 22.80
CA SER A 137 -6.65 -21.40 23.99
C SER A 137 -6.89 -22.89 24.17
N GLY A 138 -6.36 -23.48 25.25
CA GLY A 138 -6.36 -24.93 25.42
C GLY A 138 -5.66 -25.61 24.25
N ASN A 139 -6.30 -26.58 23.61
CA ASN A 139 -5.76 -27.22 22.40
C ASN A 139 -6.30 -26.62 21.08
N SER A 140 -6.95 -25.46 21.15
CA SER A 140 -7.50 -24.76 19.99
C SER A 140 -6.62 -23.58 19.59
N VAL A 141 -6.44 -23.41 18.29
CA VAL A 141 -5.71 -22.29 17.67
C VAL A 141 -6.68 -21.51 16.80
N THR A 142 -6.81 -20.22 17.03
CA THR A 142 -7.59 -19.31 16.18
C THR A 142 -6.68 -18.70 15.12
N LEU A 143 -7.09 -18.72 13.85
CA LEU A 143 -6.28 -18.33 12.69
C LEU A 143 -6.84 -17.07 12.01
N ARG A 144 -5.96 -16.20 11.51
CA ARG A 144 -6.34 -14.97 10.81
C ARG A 144 -6.86 -15.29 9.41
N GLY A 145 -7.99 -14.68 9.05
CA GLY A 145 -8.58 -14.81 7.71
C GLY A 145 -9.39 -16.10 7.53
N GLU A 146 -9.67 -16.40 6.26
CA GLU A 146 -10.44 -17.56 5.82
C GLU A 146 -9.54 -18.59 5.14
N LEU A 147 -9.99 -19.85 5.13
CA LEU A 147 -9.36 -20.90 4.33
C LEU A 147 -9.90 -20.87 2.90
N ILE A 148 -9.01 -20.78 1.91
CA ILE A 148 -9.39 -20.94 0.51
C ILE A 148 -9.90 -22.37 0.30
N ASP A 149 -11.04 -22.48 -0.36
CA ASP A 149 -11.75 -23.74 -0.58
C ASP A 149 -12.03 -24.50 0.73
N GLU A 150 -12.35 -23.78 1.81
CA GLU A 150 -12.57 -24.35 3.16
C GLU A 150 -13.51 -25.57 3.16
N ALA A 151 -14.59 -25.50 2.39
CA ALA A 151 -15.58 -26.58 2.26
C ALA A 151 -14.98 -27.91 1.73
N GLY A 152 -13.77 -27.87 1.15
CA GLY A 152 -13.03 -29.04 0.70
C GLY A 152 -12.24 -29.76 1.80
N TYR A 153 -11.94 -29.10 2.94
CA TYR A 153 -11.16 -29.69 4.03
C TYR A 153 -12.01 -30.67 4.84
N ALA A 154 -11.96 -31.95 4.50
CA ALA A 154 -12.80 -33.00 5.09
C ALA A 154 -12.01 -34.19 5.65
N THR A 155 -10.84 -34.51 5.10
CA THR A 155 -10.10 -35.76 5.40
C THR A 155 -8.64 -35.53 5.77
N ASN A 156 -8.19 -36.12 6.89
CA ASN A 156 -6.80 -36.04 7.36
C ASN A 156 -6.26 -34.61 7.48
N ILE A 157 -7.08 -33.71 8.02
CA ILE A 157 -6.70 -32.32 8.31
C ILE A 157 -5.56 -32.32 9.34
N ARG A 158 -4.53 -31.54 9.07
CA ARG A 158 -3.32 -31.40 9.87
C ARG A 158 -2.89 -29.95 9.97
N ILE A 159 -2.14 -29.65 11.01
CA ILE A 159 -1.53 -28.33 11.25
C ILE A 159 -0.03 -28.47 11.54
N ALA A 160 0.79 -27.66 10.87
CA ALA A 160 2.25 -27.66 10.99
C ALA A 160 2.80 -26.23 11.16
N THR A 161 3.59 -25.98 12.20
CA THR A 161 4.19 -24.65 12.43
C THR A 161 5.34 -24.38 11.46
N TYR A 162 5.43 -23.17 10.92
CA TYR A 162 6.65 -22.70 10.26
C TYR A 162 7.67 -22.30 11.32
N VAL A 163 8.89 -22.83 11.22
CA VAL A 163 9.97 -22.59 12.17
C VAL A 163 11.18 -22.03 11.43
N GLY A 164 11.53 -20.79 11.75
CA GLY A 164 12.70 -20.13 11.21
C GLY A 164 12.69 -18.63 11.49
N GLY A 165 13.86 -18.00 11.37
CA GLY A 165 13.98 -16.55 11.28
C GLY A 165 13.94 -16.08 9.82
N THR A 166 14.15 -14.78 9.65
CA THR A 166 14.10 -14.07 8.38
C THR A 166 15.46 -14.13 7.67
N PRO A 167 15.56 -14.78 6.50
CA PRO A 167 16.77 -14.72 5.66
C PRO A 167 16.76 -13.48 4.76
N THR A 168 17.93 -12.86 4.59
CA THR A 168 18.17 -11.85 3.54
C THR A 168 19.36 -12.26 2.66
N VAL A 169 19.23 -12.19 1.34
CA VAL A 169 20.33 -12.41 0.38
C VAL A 169 20.40 -11.23 -0.57
N GLU A 170 21.57 -10.59 -0.69
CA GLU A 170 21.67 -9.34 -1.44
C GLU A 170 22.97 -9.13 -2.22
N ASN A 171 22.89 -8.21 -3.19
CA ASN A 171 24.00 -7.55 -3.88
C ASN A 171 24.99 -8.48 -4.59
N GLY A 172 24.57 -9.24 -5.61
CA GLY A 172 25.53 -10.00 -6.40
C GLY A 172 24.94 -10.91 -7.47
N THR A 173 25.78 -11.78 -8.02
CA THR A 173 25.41 -12.66 -9.12
C THR A 173 25.45 -14.12 -8.72
N ILE A 174 24.45 -14.89 -9.15
CA ILE A 174 24.43 -16.34 -9.07
C ILE A 174 24.39 -16.87 -10.50
N ARG A 175 25.49 -17.49 -10.94
CA ARG A 175 25.68 -17.87 -12.34
C ARG A 175 25.75 -19.39 -12.49
N GLY A 176 24.93 -19.93 -13.38
CA GLY A 176 24.97 -21.32 -13.79
C GLY A 176 26.11 -21.65 -14.76
N ASP A 177 26.07 -22.85 -15.31
CA ASP A 177 26.98 -23.30 -16.37
C ASP A 177 26.27 -24.18 -17.41
N GLN A 178 25.81 -23.55 -18.49
CA GLN A 178 25.13 -24.23 -19.61
C GLN A 178 26.04 -25.12 -20.47
N SER A 179 27.36 -25.15 -20.24
CA SER A 179 28.23 -26.13 -20.92
C SER A 179 27.98 -27.57 -20.46
N HIS A 180 27.24 -27.75 -19.35
CA HIS A 180 26.86 -29.03 -18.78
C HIS A 180 25.36 -29.30 -18.96
N ALA A 181 24.94 -29.70 -20.16
CA ALA A 181 23.53 -29.93 -20.50
C ALA A 181 22.78 -30.97 -19.62
N GLY A 182 23.48 -31.79 -18.84
CA GLY A 182 22.85 -32.73 -17.90
C GLY A 182 22.53 -32.16 -16.53
N TRP A 183 22.93 -30.92 -16.22
CA TRP A 183 22.66 -30.31 -14.91
C TRP A 183 21.24 -29.79 -14.86
N GLN A 184 20.51 -30.10 -13.79
CA GLN A 184 19.06 -29.87 -13.70
C GLN A 184 18.65 -29.15 -12.42
N LYS A 185 19.61 -28.69 -11.61
CA LYS A 185 19.32 -27.99 -10.36
C LYS A 185 19.07 -26.50 -10.58
N ASP A 186 18.07 -26.01 -9.88
CA ASP A 186 17.75 -24.58 -9.78
C ASP A 186 18.92 -23.81 -9.20
N LEU A 187 19.14 -22.56 -9.62
CA LEU A 187 20.26 -21.78 -9.10
C LEU A 187 20.05 -21.35 -7.65
N VAL A 188 18.85 -20.85 -7.33
CA VAL A 188 18.45 -20.42 -5.99
C VAL A 188 17.20 -21.17 -5.55
N GLN A 189 17.24 -21.76 -4.35
CA GLN A 189 16.08 -22.37 -3.72
C GLN A 189 15.76 -21.68 -2.40
N VAL A 190 14.51 -21.30 -2.19
CA VAL A 190 13.99 -20.75 -0.94
C VAL A 190 12.88 -21.68 -0.44
N ARG A 191 13.05 -22.31 0.72
CA ARG A 191 12.14 -23.37 1.16
C ARG A 191 11.72 -23.24 2.62
N SER A 192 10.41 -23.31 2.89
CA SER A 192 9.86 -23.32 4.25
C SER A 192 10.33 -22.14 5.10
N THR A 193 10.41 -20.96 4.48
CA THR A 193 10.86 -19.72 5.12
C THR A 193 9.70 -18.78 5.41
N VAL A 194 9.91 -17.82 6.31
CA VAL A 194 8.97 -16.72 6.60
C VAL A 194 9.71 -15.40 6.40
N ASN A 195 9.12 -14.49 5.63
CA ASN A 195 9.66 -13.17 5.31
C ASN A 195 11.06 -13.23 4.66
N ALA A 196 11.31 -14.18 3.76
CA ALA A 196 12.60 -14.23 3.05
C ALA A 196 12.74 -13.01 2.14
N ASP A 197 13.93 -12.41 2.08
CA ASP A 197 14.21 -11.25 1.23
C ASP A 197 15.39 -11.52 0.30
N LEU A 198 15.16 -11.38 -1.02
CA LEU A 198 16.13 -11.59 -2.08
C LEU A 198 16.21 -10.31 -2.89
N ASN A 199 17.30 -9.56 -2.74
CA ASN A 199 17.37 -8.17 -3.18
C ASN A 199 18.62 -7.87 -4.01
N HIS A 200 18.53 -7.11 -5.10
CA HIS A 200 19.71 -6.72 -5.92
C HIS A 200 20.55 -7.93 -6.40
N LEU A 201 19.88 -8.95 -6.94
CA LEU A 201 20.52 -10.17 -7.43
C LEU A 201 20.46 -10.27 -8.95
N THR A 202 21.52 -10.78 -9.57
CA THR A 202 21.50 -11.26 -10.96
C THR A 202 21.63 -12.78 -10.97
N VAL A 203 20.62 -13.49 -11.44
CA VAL A 203 20.61 -14.95 -11.57
C VAL A 203 20.65 -15.30 -13.05
N ARG A 204 21.67 -16.01 -13.52
CA ARG A 204 21.83 -16.17 -14.98
C ARG A 204 22.52 -17.45 -15.42
N ASP A 205 22.36 -17.76 -16.70
CA ASP A 205 23.05 -18.85 -17.40
C ASP A 205 22.80 -20.22 -16.75
N GLY A 206 21.59 -20.41 -16.22
CA GLY A 206 21.15 -21.64 -15.56
C GLY A 206 20.61 -22.67 -16.54
N ASN A 207 20.70 -23.96 -16.17
CA ASN A 207 20.08 -25.04 -16.93
C ASN A 207 18.65 -25.37 -16.46
N ALA A 208 18.16 -24.77 -15.37
CA ALA A 208 16.83 -25.06 -14.82
C ALA A 208 16.18 -23.75 -14.35
N MET A 209 15.49 -23.75 -13.21
CA MET A 209 14.86 -22.53 -12.67
C MET A 209 15.92 -21.57 -12.09
N GLY A 210 15.65 -20.27 -12.20
CA GLY A 210 16.47 -19.21 -11.62
C GLY A 210 16.28 -19.17 -10.11
N ILE A 211 15.16 -18.60 -9.67
CA ILE A 211 14.77 -18.51 -8.26
C ILE A 211 13.52 -19.37 -8.04
N ASN A 212 13.65 -20.38 -7.18
CA ASN A 212 12.58 -21.32 -6.86
C ASN A 212 12.16 -21.17 -5.38
N ILE A 213 10.98 -20.59 -5.14
CA ILE A 213 10.39 -20.36 -3.83
C ILE A 213 9.33 -21.42 -3.58
N VAL A 214 9.48 -22.20 -2.51
CA VAL A 214 8.57 -23.32 -2.21
C VAL A 214 8.15 -23.29 -0.76
N ASN A 215 6.84 -23.44 -0.51
CA ASN A 215 6.27 -23.53 0.83
C ASN A 215 6.76 -22.38 1.72
N SER A 216 6.83 -21.16 1.21
CA SER A 216 7.31 -20.03 1.99
C SER A 216 6.19 -19.03 2.22
N VAL A 217 6.36 -18.21 3.25
CA VAL A 217 5.39 -17.17 3.62
C VAL A 217 6.06 -15.81 3.44
N ASN A 218 5.42 -14.91 2.70
CA ASN A 218 5.87 -13.55 2.46
C ASN A 218 7.31 -13.49 1.92
N ALA A 219 7.65 -14.30 0.93
CA ALA A 219 8.96 -14.20 0.30
C ALA A 219 8.99 -12.98 -0.63
N HIS A 220 9.93 -12.06 -0.41
CA HIS A 220 10.13 -10.85 -1.18
C HIS A 220 11.31 -11.02 -2.14
N VAL A 221 11.08 -10.77 -3.42
CA VAL A 221 12.10 -10.73 -4.48
C VAL A 221 12.07 -9.32 -5.05
N SER A 222 13.15 -8.56 -4.84
CA SER A 222 13.21 -7.14 -5.22
C SER A 222 14.46 -6.81 -6.01
N GLN A 223 14.34 -5.98 -7.05
CA GLN A 223 15.49 -5.50 -7.85
C GLN A 223 16.35 -6.66 -8.38
N VAL A 224 15.71 -7.65 -8.99
CA VAL A 224 16.37 -8.88 -9.46
C VAL A 224 16.39 -8.94 -10.98
N ALA A 225 17.47 -9.50 -11.53
CA ALA A 225 17.55 -9.90 -12.92
C ALA A 225 17.63 -11.41 -13.04
N VAL A 226 16.83 -12.03 -13.92
CA VAL A 226 16.94 -13.45 -14.28
C VAL A 226 17.12 -13.61 -15.78
N ILE A 227 18.29 -14.10 -16.21
CA ILE A 227 18.72 -14.01 -17.60
C ILE A 227 19.20 -15.35 -18.14
N ASN A 228 18.80 -15.68 -19.36
CA ASN A 228 19.32 -16.81 -20.14
C ASN A 228 19.23 -18.13 -19.37
N LEU A 229 18.02 -18.66 -19.23
CA LEU A 229 17.79 -19.98 -18.65
C LEU A 229 17.45 -20.98 -19.74
N THR A 230 17.98 -22.21 -19.64
CA THR A 230 17.64 -23.28 -20.56
C THR A 230 16.16 -23.65 -20.40
N ASP A 231 15.40 -23.53 -21.49
CA ASP A 231 14.02 -24.02 -21.61
C ASP A 231 13.98 -25.29 -22.49
N ASP A 232 13.95 -26.44 -21.83
CA ASP A 232 13.73 -27.75 -22.42
C ASP A 232 12.98 -28.66 -21.42
N PRO A 233 11.66 -28.44 -21.24
CA PRO A 233 10.88 -29.10 -20.20
C PRO A 233 10.81 -30.62 -20.40
N ALA A 234 10.96 -31.09 -21.63
CA ALA A 234 11.02 -32.52 -21.95
C ALA A 234 12.21 -33.23 -21.30
N ASN A 235 13.27 -32.48 -20.97
CA ASN A 235 14.46 -32.94 -20.29
C ASN A 235 14.60 -32.38 -18.86
N GLY A 236 13.52 -31.81 -18.29
CA GLY A 236 13.50 -31.29 -16.92
C GLY A 236 14.09 -29.88 -16.75
N HIS A 237 14.38 -29.18 -17.85
CA HIS A 237 14.89 -27.82 -17.85
C HIS A 237 13.72 -26.85 -18.01
N ASN A 238 13.11 -26.43 -16.90
CA ASN A 238 11.88 -25.63 -16.96
C ASN A 238 12.10 -24.15 -17.31
N GLY A 239 13.31 -23.62 -17.10
CA GLY A 239 13.66 -22.25 -17.49
C GLY A 239 12.86 -21.13 -16.81
N TYR A 240 12.22 -21.36 -15.65
CA TYR A 240 11.43 -20.34 -14.96
C TYR A 240 12.32 -19.26 -14.30
N GLY A 241 11.93 -18.00 -14.43
CA GLY A 241 12.61 -16.86 -13.84
C GLY A 241 12.50 -16.85 -12.32
N VAL A 242 11.39 -16.31 -11.80
CA VAL A 242 10.98 -16.42 -10.40
C VAL A 242 9.75 -17.31 -10.30
N HIS A 243 9.95 -18.49 -9.73
CA HIS A 243 8.93 -19.51 -9.53
C HIS A 243 8.48 -19.52 -8.06
N SER A 244 7.16 -19.53 -7.82
CA SER A 244 6.57 -19.74 -6.50
C SER A 244 5.72 -21.01 -6.50
N ALA A 245 5.87 -21.88 -5.50
CA ALA A 245 5.04 -23.05 -5.36
C ALA A 245 4.56 -23.33 -3.93
N SER A 246 3.26 -23.61 -3.80
CA SER A 246 2.63 -23.96 -2.51
C SER A 246 2.91 -22.94 -1.39
N SER A 247 3.12 -21.67 -1.77
CA SER A 247 3.52 -20.56 -0.90
C SER A 247 2.35 -19.61 -0.62
N PHE A 248 2.58 -18.63 0.26
CA PHE A 248 1.60 -17.61 0.62
C PHE A 248 2.26 -16.23 0.63
N GLY A 249 1.70 -15.27 -0.11
CA GLY A 249 2.13 -13.87 -0.08
C GLY A 249 3.49 -13.59 -0.70
N THR A 250 3.97 -14.41 -1.65
CA THR A 250 5.20 -14.11 -2.39
C THR A 250 5.05 -12.78 -3.13
N SER A 251 6.02 -11.87 -3.04
CA SER A 251 6.01 -10.61 -3.79
C SER A 251 7.25 -10.48 -4.67
N VAL A 252 7.06 -10.13 -5.93
CA VAL A 252 8.12 -9.85 -6.90
C VAL A 252 7.99 -8.41 -7.36
N GLN A 253 9.02 -7.59 -7.14
CA GLN A 253 9.03 -6.19 -7.55
C GLN A 253 10.37 -5.82 -8.21
N GLY A 254 10.34 -5.17 -9.36
CA GLY A 254 11.57 -4.75 -10.03
C GLY A 254 12.33 -5.96 -10.58
N LEU A 255 11.67 -6.75 -11.43
CA LEU A 255 12.27 -7.92 -12.07
C LEU A 255 12.61 -7.63 -13.53
N TYR A 256 13.85 -7.88 -13.93
CA TYR A 256 14.24 -7.97 -15.33
C TYR A 256 14.40 -9.43 -15.73
N ALA A 257 13.54 -9.94 -16.62
CA ALA A 257 13.57 -11.32 -17.07
C ALA A 257 13.87 -11.40 -18.57
N GLU A 258 14.93 -12.09 -18.95
CA GLU A 258 15.37 -12.19 -20.35
C GLU A 258 15.67 -13.64 -20.74
N ALA A 259 15.14 -14.08 -21.89
CA ALA A 259 15.40 -15.42 -22.42
C ALA A 259 15.16 -16.52 -21.37
N VAL A 260 13.99 -16.44 -20.73
CA VAL A 260 13.45 -17.40 -19.78
C VAL A 260 12.14 -17.96 -20.31
N ARG A 261 11.61 -19.03 -19.71
CA ARG A 261 10.31 -19.56 -20.10
C ARG A 261 9.16 -18.67 -19.65
N HIS A 262 9.09 -18.43 -18.36
CA HIS A 262 8.20 -17.46 -17.71
C HIS A 262 9.09 -16.51 -16.92
N ALA A 263 8.82 -15.21 -16.97
CA ALA A 263 9.41 -14.23 -16.07
C ALA A 263 9.03 -14.56 -14.62
N THR A 264 7.73 -14.77 -14.40
CA THR A 264 7.23 -15.33 -13.15
C THR A 264 6.18 -16.41 -13.41
N ASP A 265 6.16 -17.39 -12.53
CA ASP A 265 5.06 -18.35 -12.47
C ASP A 265 4.74 -18.78 -11.04
N ASP A 266 3.47 -19.13 -10.82
CA ASP A 266 3.01 -19.79 -9.61
C ASP A 266 2.59 -21.24 -9.88
N ASN A 267 2.69 -22.12 -8.90
CA ASN A 267 2.35 -23.54 -9.02
C ASN A 267 2.11 -24.21 -7.66
N ALA A 268 1.94 -25.53 -7.64
CA ALA A 268 2.14 -26.34 -6.45
C ALA A 268 3.13 -27.47 -6.71
N VAL A 269 3.59 -28.07 -5.61
CA VAL A 269 4.53 -29.20 -5.68
C VAL A 269 3.81 -30.52 -5.98
N GLY A 270 2.55 -30.66 -5.57
CA GLY A 270 1.76 -31.89 -5.68
C GLY A 270 2.21 -33.00 -4.72
N THR A 271 1.27 -33.83 -4.23
CA THR A 271 1.60 -34.96 -3.35
C THR A 271 0.55 -36.07 -3.31
N ALA A 272 0.99 -37.30 -3.03
CA ALA A 272 0.10 -38.39 -2.66
C ALA A 272 -0.57 -38.14 -1.29
N ALA A 273 -1.74 -38.75 -1.08
CA ALA A 273 -2.45 -38.69 0.20
C ALA A 273 -1.61 -39.35 1.30
N GLY A 274 -1.68 -38.81 2.51
CA GLY A 274 -0.94 -39.29 3.68
C GLY A 274 0.53 -38.87 3.72
N SER A 275 1.00 -37.99 2.83
CA SER A 275 2.34 -37.43 2.91
C SER A 275 2.55 -36.66 4.22
N VAL A 276 3.68 -36.89 4.87
CA VAL A 276 4.04 -36.23 6.13
C VAL A 276 4.75 -34.89 5.91
N ASP A 277 5.13 -34.58 4.68
CA ASP A 277 5.84 -33.36 4.31
C ASP A 277 4.85 -32.25 3.94
N PRO A 278 4.60 -31.27 4.82
CA PRO A 278 3.63 -30.20 4.56
C PRO A 278 4.07 -29.29 3.40
N SER A 279 5.36 -29.29 3.03
CA SER A 279 5.87 -28.45 1.94
C SER A 279 5.38 -28.85 0.55
N ARG A 280 4.66 -29.98 0.46
CA ARG A 280 4.08 -30.49 -0.78
C ARG A 280 2.57 -30.30 -0.91
N TYR A 281 1.94 -29.75 0.12
CA TYR A 281 0.51 -29.46 0.13
C TYR A 281 0.27 -28.00 -0.21
N GLY A 282 -0.88 -27.69 -0.79
CA GLY A 282 -1.39 -26.35 -0.93
C GLY A 282 -1.17 -25.69 -2.28
N ALA A 283 -2.07 -24.76 -2.54
CA ALA A 283 -2.03 -23.78 -3.63
C ALA A 283 -0.89 -22.77 -3.38
N ASP A 284 -0.52 -22.04 -4.44
CA ASP A 284 0.19 -20.77 -4.25
C ASP A 284 -0.84 -19.65 -4.16
N ILE A 285 -0.76 -18.86 -3.10
CA ILE A 285 -1.83 -17.92 -2.72
C ILE A 285 -1.25 -16.53 -2.55
N GLY A 286 -1.82 -15.55 -3.25
CA GLY A 286 -1.47 -14.15 -3.08
C GLY A 286 -0.09 -13.80 -3.61
N MET A 287 0.39 -14.47 -4.67
CA MET A 287 1.62 -14.04 -5.34
C MET A 287 1.38 -12.69 -6.04
N THR A 288 2.11 -11.66 -5.65
CA THR A 288 2.03 -10.32 -6.22
C THR A 288 3.27 -10.04 -7.07
N VAL A 289 3.08 -9.47 -8.25
CA VAL A 289 4.13 -9.19 -9.22
C VAL A 289 3.96 -7.78 -9.73
N SER A 290 5.01 -6.97 -9.67
CA SER A 290 4.97 -5.57 -10.11
C SER A 290 6.35 -5.14 -10.63
N ASP A 291 6.38 -4.07 -11.42
CA ASP A 291 7.62 -3.50 -11.95
C ASP A 291 8.48 -4.52 -12.70
N VAL A 292 7.85 -5.34 -13.55
CA VAL A 292 8.57 -6.37 -14.32
C VAL A 292 8.80 -5.92 -15.75
N VAL A 293 10.01 -6.13 -16.23
CA VAL A 293 10.40 -6.06 -17.64
C VAL A 293 10.70 -7.48 -18.11
N ALA A 294 9.87 -8.02 -19.00
CA ALA A 294 10.06 -9.35 -19.57
C ALA A 294 10.41 -9.26 -21.06
N TYR A 295 11.51 -9.89 -21.47
CA TYR A 295 12.03 -9.84 -22.84
C TYR A 295 12.33 -11.24 -23.38
N GLY A 296 11.81 -11.55 -24.57
CA GLY A 296 12.16 -12.77 -25.29
C GLY A 296 11.77 -14.07 -24.56
N THR A 297 10.64 -14.08 -23.83
CA THR A 297 10.23 -15.30 -23.12
C THR A 297 9.74 -16.38 -24.08
N THR A 298 10.05 -17.64 -23.81
CA THR A 298 9.69 -18.76 -24.70
C THR A 298 8.27 -19.30 -24.49
N ALA A 299 7.62 -18.91 -23.39
CA ALA A 299 6.20 -19.13 -23.09
C ALA A 299 5.58 -17.80 -22.60
N PRO A 300 4.28 -17.74 -22.21
CA PRO A 300 3.71 -16.49 -21.69
C PRO A 300 4.56 -15.90 -20.57
N ALA A 301 4.91 -14.63 -20.62
CA ALA A 301 5.84 -14.01 -19.67
C ALA A 301 5.39 -14.20 -18.22
N PHE A 302 4.10 -14.03 -17.96
CA PHE A 302 3.48 -14.34 -16.68
C PHE A 302 2.61 -15.60 -16.82
N SER A 303 2.72 -16.51 -15.85
CA SER A 303 1.88 -17.70 -15.82
C SER A 303 1.30 -17.94 -14.44
N TRP A 304 -0.02 -17.92 -14.35
CA TRP A 304 -0.69 -18.57 -13.24
C TRP A 304 -0.94 -20.04 -13.63
N HIS A 305 -0.64 -20.97 -12.73
CA HIS A 305 -1.07 -22.36 -12.87
C HIS A 305 -2.43 -22.58 -12.22
N SER A 306 -2.99 -23.79 -12.39
CA SER A 306 -4.32 -24.14 -11.87
C SER A 306 -4.40 -24.05 -10.34
N GLU A 307 -3.26 -24.00 -9.68
CA GLU A 307 -3.05 -23.83 -8.25
C GLU A 307 -2.89 -22.39 -7.79
N GLY A 308 -2.73 -21.42 -8.69
CA GLY A 308 -2.64 -20.01 -8.34
C GLY A 308 -3.97 -19.46 -7.80
N ARG A 309 -3.94 -18.72 -6.70
CA ARG A 309 -5.12 -18.11 -6.09
C ARG A 309 -4.82 -16.68 -5.69
N GLU A 310 -5.75 -15.77 -5.97
CA GLU A 310 -5.72 -14.39 -5.47
C GLU A 310 -4.39 -13.64 -5.75
N GLY A 311 -3.69 -14.05 -6.80
CA GLY A 311 -2.44 -13.43 -7.23
C GLY A 311 -2.67 -12.19 -8.09
N SER A 312 -1.62 -11.38 -8.25
CA SER A 312 -1.68 -10.19 -9.10
C SER A 312 -0.41 -9.98 -9.92
N VAL A 313 -0.59 -9.42 -11.12
CA VAL A 313 0.48 -8.83 -11.94
C VAL A 313 0.08 -7.40 -12.23
N ALA A 314 0.88 -6.44 -11.81
CA ALA A 314 0.66 -5.04 -12.06
C ALA A 314 1.87 -4.43 -12.76
N ASP A 315 1.70 -3.26 -13.34
CA ASP A 315 2.81 -2.35 -13.57
C ASP A 315 4.00 -3.03 -14.28
N SER A 316 3.73 -3.73 -15.40
CA SER A 316 4.77 -4.52 -16.09
C SER A 316 4.80 -4.27 -17.61
N VAL A 317 5.94 -4.55 -18.24
CA VAL A 317 6.14 -4.47 -19.69
C VAL A 317 6.68 -5.77 -20.27
N VAL A 318 6.17 -6.17 -21.44
CA VAL A 318 6.52 -7.44 -22.09
C VAL A 318 6.85 -7.26 -23.57
N PHE A 319 8.02 -7.76 -23.97
CA PHE A 319 8.62 -7.51 -25.28
C PHE A 319 9.02 -8.78 -26.00
N ASP A 320 8.75 -8.83 -27.31
CA ASP A 320 9.25 -9.86 -28.23
C ASP A 320 9.12 -11.29 -27.70
N SER A 321 8.06 -11.53 -26.93
CA SER A 321 7.87 -12.75 -26.16
C SER A 321 6.83 -13.66 -26.81
N TYR A 322 6.85 -14.94 -26.44
CA TYR A 322 5.85 -15.91 -26.90
C TYR A 322 4.42 -15.48 -26.54
N GLY A 323 4.23 -14.90 -25.36
CA GLY A 323 3.00 -14.22 -25.01
C GLY A 323 3.08 -13.47 -23.69
N VAL A 324 1.97 -12.88 -23.26
CA VAL A 324 1.94 -12.03 -22.06
C VAL A 324 1.47 -12.80 -20.84
N LEU A 325 0.27 -13.40 -20.90
CA LEU A 325 -0.32 -14.07 -19.74
C LEU A 325 -0.89 -15.45 -20.09
N GLY A 326 -0.44 -16.47 -19.34
CA GLY A 326 -1.15 -17.73 -19.19
C GLY A 326 -2.03 -17.68 -17.94
N ALA A 327 -3.31 -17.38 -18.11
CA ALA A 327 -4.27 -17.21 -17.02
C ALA A 327 -4.93 -18.54 -16.66
N ARG A 328 -4.60 -19.03 -15.46
CA ARG A 328 -5.26 -20.13 -14.75
C ARG A 328 -5.51 -19.67 -13.31
N GLY A 329 -5.98 -20.58 -12.47
CA GLY A 329 -6.32 -20.34 -11.09
C GLY A 329 -7.65 -19.62 -10.91
N VAL A 330 -7.85 -19.05 -9.72
CA VAL A 330 -9.08 -18.37 -9.31
C VAL A 330 -8.76 -17.05 -8.62
N GLY A 331 -9.50 -15.99 -8.96
CA GLY A 331 -9.43 -14.71 -8.27
C GLY A 331 -8.17 -13.88 -8.56
N ASN A 332 -7.44 -14.20 -9.63
CA ASN A 332 -6.20 -13.53 -9.99
C ASN A 332 -6.48 -12.21 -10.76
N ALA A 333 -5.54 -11.27 -10.75
CA ALA A 333 -5.71 -9.98 -11.44
C ALA A 333 -4.47 -9.48 -12.21
N MET A 334 -4.64 -8.99 -13.43
CA MET A 334 -3.59 -8.30 -14.20
C MET A 334 -4.00 -6.84 -14.46
N ARG A 335 -3.15 -5.88 -14.13
CA ARG A 335 -3.40 -4.44 -14.30
C ARG A 335 -2.20 -3.69 -14.87
N ASP A 336 -2.43 -2.64 -15.64
CA ASP A 336 -1.38 -1.69 -16.06
C ASP A 336 -0.19 -2.37 -16.75
N VAL A 337 -0.49 -3.32 -17.66
CA VAL A 337 0.53 -4.08 -18.41
C VAL A 337 0.55 -3.65 -19.86
N SER A 338 1.73 -3.34 -20.38
CA SER A 338 1.93 -3.04 -21.80
C SER A 338 2.88 -4.00 -22.48
N GLY A 339 2.75 -4.17 -23.79
CA GLY A 339 3.69 -5.00 -24.52
C GLY A 339 3.64 -4.86 -26.03
N THR A 340 4.76 -5.18 -26.68
CA THR A 340 4.86 -5.14 -28.15
C THR A 340 5.72 -6.28 -28.69
N GLY A 341 5.51 -6.63 -29.96
CA GLY A 341 6.25 -7.69 -30.66
C GLY A 341 5.90 -9.12 -30.22
N ASN A 342 4.96 -9.28 -29.29
CA ASN A 342 4.62 -10.57 -28.70
C ASN A 342 3.82 -11.44 -29.68
N ALA A 343 4.00 -12.76 -29.63
CA ALA A 343 3.19 -13.64 -30.48
C ALA A 343 1.73 -13.71 -30.01
N ARG A 344 1.47 -13.71 -28.70
CA ARG A 344 0.14 -13.87 -28.09
C ARG A 344 -0.06 -12.85 -26.97
N GLY A 345 -1.28 -12.38 -26.76
CA GLY A 345 -1.59 -11.63 -25.54
C GLY A 345 -1.95 -12.56 -24.39
N ILE A 346 -3.23 -12.63 -24.04
CA ILE A 346 -3.73 -13.32 -22.83
C ILE A 346 -4.42 -14.63 -23.19
N THR A 347 -4.12 -15.70 -22.46
CA THR A 347 -4.77 -17.00 -22.67
C THR A 347 -5.38 -17.50 -21.39
N PHE A 348 -6.70 -17.64 -21.35
CA PHE A 348 -7.40 -18.32 -20.27
C PHE A 348 -7.40 -19.83 -20.55
N TYR A 349 -6.74 -20.59 -19.69
CA TYR A 349 -6.72 -22.04 -19.78
C TYR A 349 -7.62 -22.60 -18.68
N GLU A 350 -8.77 -23.15 -19.06
CA GLU A 350 -9.54 -24.00 -18.18
C GLU A 350 -9.18 -25.45 -18.50
N TYR A 351 -8.42 -26.07 -17.60
CA TYR A 351 -8.19 -27.51 -17.62
C TYR A 351 -9.11 -28.15 -16.56
N GLY A 352 -10.39 -28.28 -16.93
CA GLY A 352 -11.48 -28.92 -16.17
C GLY A 352 -12.10 -28.10 -15.04
N ASP A 353 -12.99 -28.74 -14.27
CA ASP A 353 -13.94 -28.08 -13.36
C ASP A 353 -13.23 -27.28 -12.24
N GLY A 354 -13.10 -25.96 -12.41
CA GLY A 354 -12.68 -25.02 -11.36
C GLY A 354 -11.54 -24.06 -11.72
N ASP A 355 -11.01 -24.12 -12.94
CA ASP A 355 -9.86 -23.32 -13.38
C ASP A 355 -10.25 -22.09 -14.23
N ALA A 356 -9.37 -21.09 -14.30
CA ALA A 356 -9.53 -19.80 -14.98
C ALA A 356 -10.88 -19.11 -14.66
N ARG A 357 -11.09 -18.83 -13.36
CA ARG A 357 -12.32 -18.23 -12.83
C ARG A 357 -12.06 -16.92 -12.11
N ASP A 358 -13.02 -16.01 -12.22
CA ASP A 358 -13.03 -14.73 -11.47
C ASP A 358 -11.72 -13.93 -11.67
N ILE A 359 -11.12 -14.03 -12.86
CA ILE A 359 -9.88 -13.33 -13.21
C ILE A 359 -10.22 -11.95 -13.77
N LEU A 360 -9.54 -10.92 -13.26
CA LEU A 360 -9.64 -9.56 -13.73
C LEU A 360 -8.43 -9.18 -14.59
N ILE A 361 -8.68 -8.68 -15.79
CA ILE A 361 -7.69 -8.02 -16.65
C ILE A 361 -8.15 -6.59 -16.84
N ASP A 362 -7.33 -5.62 -16.46
CA ASP A 362 -7.68 -4.21 -16.56
C ASP A 362 -6.50 -3.38 -17.07
N ASN A 363 -6.77 -2.36 -17.88
CA ASN A 363 -5.76 -1.43 -18.38
C ASN A 363 -4.52 -2.13 -19.03
N VAL A 364 -4.77 -3.11 -19.91
CA VAL A 364 -3.71 -3.84 -20.62
C VAL A 364 -3.63 -3.41 -22.08
N HIS A 365 -2.45 -2.99 -22.53
CA HIS A 365 -2.22 -2.45 -23.88
C HIS A 365 -1.15 -3.23 -24.63
N LEU A 366 -1.59 -4.08 -25.57
CA LEU A 366 -0.70 -4.94 -26.34
C LEU A 366 -0.74 -4.58 -27.82
N SER A 367 0.43 -4.34 -28.41
CA SER A 367 0.58 -4.01 -29.82
C SER A 367 1.42 -5.02 -30.59
N ALA A 368 1.31 -4.97 -31.92
CA ALA A 368 2.07 -5.82 -32.83
C ALA A 368 1.95 -7.34 -32.56
N LEU A 369 0.79 -7.80 -32.08
CA LEU A 369 0.59 -9.21 -31.75
C LEU A 369 0.52 -10.08 -33.01
N SER A 370 1.35 -11.12 -33.10
CA SER A 370 1.42 -11.90 -34.34
C SER A 370 0.32 -12.97 -34.49
N VAL A 371 -0.26 -13.45 -33.39
CA VAL A 371 -1.25 -14.56 -33.37
C VAL A 371 -2.63 -14.13 -32.88
N TYR A 372 -2.77 -13.65 -31.63
CA TYR A 372 -4.05 -13.19 -31.06
C TYR A 372 -3.85 -12.22 -29.89
N GLY A 373 -4.87 -11.38 -29.66
CA GLY A 373 -5.02 -10.51 -28.48
C GLY A 373 -5.33 -11.29 -27.21
N PHE A 374 -6.41 -12.06 -27.24
CA PHE A 374 -6.75 -12.98 -26.16
C PHE A 374 -7.42 -14.24 -26.71
N ALA A 375 -7.43 -15.30 -25.90
CA ALA A 375 -8.09 -16.56 -26.21
C ALA A 375 -8.56 -17.25 -24.92
N ALA A 376 -9.65 -18.02 -25.02
CA ALA A 376 -10.09 -18.92 -23.96
C ALA A 376 -10.07 -20.37 -24.48
N ILE A 377 -9.58 -21.29 -23.65
CA ILE A 377 -9.54 -22.73 -23.90
C ILE A 377 -10.31 -23.40 -22.76
N GLY A 378 -11.25 -24.28 -23.08
CA GLY A 378 -12.12 -24.90 -22.09
C GLY A 378 -13.31 -24.01 -21.69
N ALA A 379 -13.85 -24.23 -20.50
CA ALA A 379 -15.01 -23.54 -19.95
C ALA A 379 -14.65 -22.47 -18.89
N ALA A 380 -13.67 -21.61 -19.21
CA ALA A 380 -13.33 -20.44 -18.39
C ALA A 380 -14.56 -19.56 -18.15
N ALA A 381 -14.73 -19.02 -16.94
CA ALA A 381 -15.95 -18.28 -16.58
C ALA A 381 -15.71 -17.15 -15.59
N ASN A 382 -16.64 -16.19 -15.57
CA ASN A 382 -16.62 -15.02 -14.68
C ASN A 382 -15.37 -14.14 -14.79
N ASN A 383 -14.61 -14.29 -15.86
CA ASN A 383 -13.46 -13.43 -16.12
C ASN A 383 -13.94 -12.10 -16.70
N LEU A 384 -13.27 -11.01 -16.31
CA LEU A 384 -13.54 -9.66 -16.75
C LEU A 384 -12.30 -9.09 -17.44
N ILE A 385 -12.49 -8.58 -18.65
CA ILE A 385 -11.49 -7.72 -19.31
C ILE A 385 -12.10 -6.34 -19.45
N SER A 386 -11.39 -5.32 -18.93
CA SER A 386 -11.77 -3.91 -18.99
C SER A 386 -10.61 -3.00 -19.37
N ASN A 387 -10.93 -1.82 -19.92
CA ASN A 387 -9.98 -0.75 -20.25
C ASN A 387 -8.74 -1.19 -21.07
N SER A 388 -8.84 -2.27 -21.84
CA SER A 388 -7.70 -2.91 -22.48
C SER A 388 -7.77 -2.80 -24.01
N SER A 389 -6.60 -2.75 -24.66
CA SER A 389 -6.44 -2.72 -26.11
C SER A 389 -5.50 -3.82 -26.61
N PHE A 390 -5.85 -4.41 -27.75
CA PHE A 390 -5.06 -5.47 -28.39
C PHE A 390 -4.99 -5.20 -29.89
N ASP A 391 -3.80 -4.86 -30.39
CA ASP A 391 -3.52 -4.73 -31.81
C ASP A 391 -2.83 -5.99 -32.34
N VAL A 392 -3.51 -6.67 -33.29
CA VAL A 392 -3.13 -7.99 -33.81
C VAL A 392 -2.86 -7.90 -35.31
N LEU A 393 -1.62 -8.20 -35.70
CA LEU A 393 -1.12 -8.12 -37.07
C LEU A 393 -1.78 -9.14 -38.01
N SER A 394 -2.28 -10.27 -37.48
CA SER A 394 -2.98 -11.30 -38.25
C SER A 394 -4.44 -11.45 -37.80
N ARG A 395 -5.37 -11.62 -38.77
CA ARG A 395 -6.85 -11.50 -38.66
C ARG A 395 -7.56 -12.48 -37.69
N LYS A 396 -6.94 -13.04 -36.66
CA LYS A 396 -7.58 -13.99 -35.74
C LYS A 396 -7.66 -13.44 -34.32
N VAL A 397 -8.73 -12.70 -34.06
CA VAL A 397 -9.24 -12.53 -32.68
C VAL A 397 -10.07 -13.80 -32.40
N TRP A 398 -9.65 -14.65 -31.45
CA TRP A 398 -10.43 -15.85 -31.12
C TRP A 398 -11.48 -15.53 -30.05
N ASP A 399 -12.70 -15.87 -30.43
CA ASP A 399 -13.99 -15.74 -29.75
C ASP A 399 -14.01 -16.46 -28.39
N MET A 400 -14.48 -15.76 -27.35
CA MET A 400 -14.74 -16.30 -26.02
C MET A 400 -16.09 -17.02 -26.03
N THR A 401 -16.10 -18.32 -26.35
CA THR A 401 -17.32 -19.12 -26.25
C THR A 401 -17.56 -19.57 -24.81
N GLY A 402 -18.07 -18.67 -23.95
CA GLY A 402 -18.54 -19.04 -22.60
C GLY A 402 -18.43 -17.92 -21.56
N THR A 403 -19.56 -17.54 -20.96
CA THR A 403 -19.82 -16.83 -19.67
C THR A 403 -18.95 -15.66 -19.20
N SER A 404 -17.95 -15.25 -19.95
CA SER A 404 -16.99 -14.21 -19.57
C SER A 404 -17.48 -12.85 -20.07
N LEU A 405 -17.40 -11.84 -19.22
CA LEU A 405 -17.95 -10.51 -19.49
C LEU A 405 -16.87 -9.64 -20.14
N LEU A 406 -17.16 -9.11 -21.32
CA LEU A 406 -16.33 -8.11 -22.00
C LEU A 406 -16.94 -6.73 -21.73
N ASN A 407 -16.26 -5.86 -21.00
CA ASN A 407 -16.70 -4.50 -20.75
C ASN A 407 -15.62 -3.52 -21.25
N ALA A 408 -15.96 -2.58 -22.13
CA ALA A 408 -15.05 -1.56 -22.67
C ALA A 408 -13.75 -2.06 -23.36
N VAL A 409 -13.74 -3.27 -23.94
CA VAL A 409 -12.62 -3.73 -24.79
C VAL A 409 -12.71 -3.08 -26.18
N THR A 410 -11.74 -2.23 -26.52
CA THR A 410 -11.70 -1.58 -27.84
C THR A 410 -10.93 -2.49 -28.82
N ASN A 411 -11.66 -3.28 -29.61
CA ASN A 411 -11.07 -4.04 -30.72
C ASN A 411 -10.68 -3.08 -31.87
N ILE A 412 -9.39 -2.86 -32.09
CA ILE A 412 -8.92 -2.33 -33.37
C ILE A 412 -8.76 -3.52 -34.32
N VAL A 413 -9.72 -3.68 -35.22
CA VAL A 413 -9.62 -4.60 -36.36
C VAL A 413 -9.32 -3.78 -37.61
N GLY A 414 -8.18 -4.04 -38.26
CA GLY A 414 -8.14 -3.98 -39.72
C GLY A 414 -6.92 -3.35 -40.38
N ALA A 415 -6.28 -4.19 -41.19
CA ALA A 415 -5.38 -3.90 -42.30
C ALA A 415 -3.91 -3.66 -41.93
N ALA A 416 -3.06 -4.47 -42.55
CA ALA A 416 -1.68 -4.13 -42.88
C ALA A 416 -1.64 -2.79 -43.62
N THR A 417 -1.67 -1.70 -42.86
CA THR A 417 -1.00 -0.47 -43.22
C THR A 417 0.30 -0.56 -42.43
N GLN A 418 1.43 -0.50 -43.13
CA GLN A 418 2.73 -0.36 -42.50
C GLN A 418 2.63 0.61 -41.32
N VAL A 419 3.21 0.21 -40.20
CA VAL A 419 3.51 1.05 -39.04
C VAL A 419 4.14 2.34 -39.56
N SER A 420 3.32 3.35 -39.78
CA SER A 420 3.77 4.69 -40.14
C SER A 420 4.08 5.35 -38.82
N SER A 421 5.36 5.73 -38.59
CA SER A 421 5.85 6.62 -37.52
C SER A 421 4.73 7.02 -36.57
N ALA A 422 4.49 6.18 -35.56
CA ALA A 422 3.28 6.29 -34.78
C ALA A 422 3.44 7.49 -33.86
N MET A 423 2.56 8.48 -34.01
CA MET A 423 2.34 9.42 -32.93
C MET A 423 1.59 8.66 -31.86
N THR A 424 2.30 8.27 -30.81
CA THR A 424 1.69 7.65 -29.62
C THR A 424 1.50 8.74 -28.59
N THR A 425 0.28 8.92 -28.12
CA THR A 425 -0.04 9.91 -27.08
C THR A 425 -0.73 9.16 -25.95
N GLY A 426 -0.16 9.25 -24.75
CA GLY A 426 -0.78 8.74 -23.54
C GLY A 426 -1.92 9.63 -23.06
N THR A 427 -2.35 9.36 -21.84
CA THR A 427 -3.55 9.85 -21.19
C THR A 427 -3.19 10.83 -20.08
N ALA A 428 -3.99 10.88 -19.01
CA ALA A 428 -3.68 11.64 -17.80
C ALA A 428 -3.34 10.70 -16.61
N ALA A 429 -3.21 9.41 -16.88
CA ALA A 429 -2.81 8.39 -15.92
C ALA A 429 -1.36 7.97 -16.17
N ASP A 430 -0.77 7.18 -15.27
CA ASP A 430 0.57 6.64 -15.49
C ASP A 430 0.53 5.62 -16.65
N ASP A 431 1.05 6.03 -17.80
CA ASP A 431 1.03 5.24 -19.02
C ASP A 431 2.33 4.46 -19.26
N ARG A 432 2.21 3.40 -20.06
CA ARG A 432 3.36 2.60 -20.50
C ARG A 432 3.42 2.60 -22.01
N LEU A 433 4.21 3.52 -22.54
CA LEU A 433 4.22 3.84 -23.96
C LEU A 433 5.43 3.23 -24.63
N LEU A 434 5.17 2.38 -25.62
CA LEU A 434 6.18 1.61 -26.32
C LEU A 434 6.21 2.04 -27.79
N GLY A 435 7.39 2.44 -28.25
CA GLY A 435 7.70 2.68 -29.65
C GLY A 435 8.06 1.40 -30.38
N THR A 436 8.57 1.57 -31.59
CA THR A 436 8.81 0.50 -32.55
C THR A 436 10.29 0.45 -32.93
N ALA A 437 10.62 -0.20 -34.04
CA ALA A 437 11.97 -0.19 -34.58
C ALA A 437 12.20 0.94 -35.60
N LEU A 438 11.29 1.92 -35.65
CA LEU A 438 11.34 3.10 -36.53
C LEU A 438 11.43 4.35 -35.68
N ALA A 439 11.78 5.49 -36.29
CA ALA A 439 11.70 6.77 -35.62
C ALA A 439 10.24 7.10 -35.25
N ASP A 440 9.98 7.20 -33.95
CA ASP A 440 8.68 7.43 -33.37
C ASP A 440 8.56 8.80 -32.71
N SER A 441 7.31 9.22 -32.45
CA SER A 441 7.01 10.43 -31.69
C SER A 441 6.07 10.06 -30.56
N ILE A 442 6.59 10.01 -29.34
CA ILE A 442 5.84 9.56 -28.16
C ILE A 442 5.67 10.71 -27.19
N SER A 443 4.42 10.94 -26.75
CA SER A 443 4.06 11.92 -25.73
C SER A 443 3.32 11.20 -24.60
N GLY A 444 3.84 11.28 -23.39
CA GLY A 444 3.25 10.70 -22.18
C GLY A 444 1.91 11.35 -21.80
N GLY A 445 1.91 12.65 -21.51
CA GLY A 445 0.71 13.38 -21.15
C GLY A 445 0.80 13.92 -19.72
N GLU A 446 -0.23 13.69 -18.91
CA GLU A 446 -0.13 13.88 -17.45
C GLU A 446 0.05 12.50 -16.80
N GLY A 447 0.72 12.43 -15.65
CA GLY A 447 1.02 11.15 -14.98
C GLY A 447 2.51 10.86 -14.97
N ALA A 448 2.90 9.77 -14.33
CA ALA A 448 4.29 9.32 -14.28
C ALA A 448 4.49 8.18 -15.28
N ASP A 449 4.89 8.54 -16.49
CA ASP A 449 4.88 7.64 -17.63
C ASP A 449 6.16 6.81 -17.74
N TYR A 450 6.04 5.58 -18.21
CA TYR A 450 7.18 4.76 -18.62
C TYR A 450 7.24 4.70 -20.15
N ILE A 451 8.21 5.40 -20.72
CA ILE A 451 8.36 5.58 -22.16
C ILE A 451 9.59 4.81 -22.63
N TRP A 452 9.38 3.92 -23.60
CA TRP A 452 10.45 3.25 -24.33
C TRP A 452 10.30 3.55 -25.82
N GLY A 453 11.25 4.29 -26.38
CA GLY A 453 11.26 4.63 -27.81
C GLY A 453 11.52 3.42 -28.71
N GLY A 454 12.33 2.48 -28.22
CA GLY A 454 12.78 1.34 -29.00
C GLY A 454 13.98 1.69 -29.87
N VAL A 455 14.12 1.01 -31.00
CA VAL A 455 15.21 1.29 -31.94
C VAL A 455 14.77 2.39 -32.88
N GLY A 456 15.50 3.50 -32.92
CA GLY A 456 15.09 4.66 -33.68
C GLY A 456 15.86 5.88 -33.23
N ALA A 457 15.61 7.01 -33.88
CA ALA A 457 15.97 8.30 -33.30
C ALA A 457 14.65 9.00 -33.00
N ASP A 458 14.18 8.80 -31.78
CA ASP A 458 12.80 9.09 -31.42
C ASP A 458 12.65 10.49 -30.83
N LEU A 459 11.45 11.05 -30.97
CA LEU A 459 11.07 12.27 -30.26
C LEU A 459 10.20 11.89 -29.07
N LEU A 460 10.74 12.00 -27.87
CA LEU A 460 10.08 11.62 -26.63
C LEU A 460 9.73 12.85 -25.81
N ASN A 461 8.54 12.84 -25.22
CA ASN A 461 8.09 13.84 -24.27
C ASN A 461 7.30 13.11 -23.19
N GLY A 462 7.70 13.28 -21.93
CA GLY A 462 6.99 12.72 -20.79
C GLY A 462 5.73 13.52 -20.54
N GLY A 463 5.89 14.80 -20.24
CA GLY A 463 4.79 15.74 -20.09
C GLY A 463 4.82 16.30 -18.69
N SER A 464 3.75 16.14 -17.92
CA SER A 464 3.73 16.53 -16.50
C SER A 464 3.64 15.32 -15.59
N GLY A 465 4.58 15.20 -14.66
CA GLY A 465 4.67 14.12 -13.70
C GLY A 465 6.12 13.70 -13.55
N ARG A 466 6.37 12.46 -13.13
CA ARG A 466 7.73 11.91 -13.06
C ARG A 466 7.88 10.80 -14.08
N ASP A 467 8.42 11.17 -15.23
CA ASP A 467 8.47 10.29 -16.38
C ASP A 467 9.78 9.51 -16.43
N ARG A 468 9.76 8.31 -17.00
CA ARG A 468 10.91 7.45 -17.19
C ARG A 468 11.13 7.19 -18.66
N PHE A 469 12.34 7.45 -19.12
CA PHE A 469 12.78 7.16 -20.47
C PHE A 469 13.74 5.98 -20.40
N ALA A 470 13.25 4.81 -20.80
CA ALA A 470 13.96 3.57 -20.63
C ALA A 470 14.76 3.20 -21.88
N TYR A 471 15.90 2.56 -21.65
CA TYR A 471 16.76 2.02 -22.70
C TYR A 471 17.18 0.59 -22.34
N LEU A 472 16.97 -0.36 -23.26
CA LEU A 472 17.31 -1.77 -23.10
C LEU A 472 18.67 -2.12 -23.70
N ASP A 473 19.12 -1.39 -24.72
CA ASP A 473 20.41 -1.60 -25.38
C ASP A 473 20.99 -0.28 -25.94
N THR A 474 22.27 -0.30 -26.28
CA THR A 474 23.02 0.80 -26.86
C THR A 474 22.66 1.10 -28.32
N ASP A 475 21.96 0.21 -29.02
CA ASP A 475 21.49 0.45 -30.39
C ASP A 475 20.16 1.23 -30.46
N GLU A 476 19.53 1.49 -29.31
CA GLU A 476 18.36 2.37 -29.11
C GLU A 476 18.75 3.86 -29.00
N GLY A 477 19.90 4.24 -29.57
CA GLY A 477 20.45 5.57 -29.40
C GLY A 477 20.07 6.55 -30.50
N GLY A 478 19.89 7.82 -30.12
CA GLY A 478 19.60 8.91 -31.07
C GLY A 478 18.42 9.79 -30.67
N ASP A 479 17.81 9.50 -29.52
CA ASP A 479 16.56 10.13 -29.10
C ASP A 479 16.74 11.59 -28.72
N VAL A 480 15.65 12.32 -28.87
CA VAL A 480 15.49 13.68 -28.41
C VAL A 480 14.37 13.71 -27.38
N ILE A 481 14.74 14.01 -26.14
CA ILE A 481 13.79 14.16 -25.04
C ILE A 481 13.51 15.63 -24.81
N THR A 482 12.22 15.99 -24.81
CA THR A 482 11.73 17.34 -24.54
C THR A 482 10.93 17.36 -23.24
N GLY A 483 10.96 18.48 -22.51
CA GLY A 483 10.20 18.62 -21.25
C GLY A 483 10.84 17.95 -20.03
N PHE A 484 12.07 17.44 -20.14
CA PHE A 484 12.72 16.68 -19.06
C PHE A 484 12.90 17.52 -17.78
N THR A 485 12.22 17.12 -16.71
CA THR A 485 12.25 17.76 -15.40
C THR A 485 13.36 17.13 -14.54
N VAL A 486 14.24 17.95 -13.96
CA VAL A 486 15.39 17.49 -13.14
C VAL A 486 15.10 17.56 -11.64
N GLY A 487 15.89 16.83 -10.85
CA GLY A 487 15.83 16.83 -9.38
C GLY A 487 15.28 15.52 -8.80
N ALA A 488 15.23 15.42 -7.46
CA ALA A 488 14.89 14.18 -6.73
C ALA A 488 13.49 13.61 -7.07
N TYR A 489 12.59 14.43 -7.60
CA TYR A 489 11.24 14.06 -8.04
C TYR A 489 10.99 14.39 -9.52
N GLY A 490 12.05 14.73 -10.26
CA GLY A 490 11.98 14.92 -11.71
C GLY A 490 12.12 13.59 -12.45
N ASP A 491 11.96 13.65 -13.76
CA ASP A 491 12.06 12.56 -14.71
C ASP A 491 13.36 11.78 -14.57
N ALA A 492 13.37 10.55 -15.04
CA ALA A 492 14.53 9.67 -14.99
C ALA A 492 14.89 9.12 -16.37
N ILE A 493 16.19 9.04 -16.65
CA ILE A 493 16.70 8.12 -17.66
C ILE A 493 16.93 6.79 -16.97
N ASP A 494 16.19 5.78 -17.37
CA ASP A 494 16.30 4.43 -16.83
C ASP A 494 17.27 3.61 -17.68
N LEU A 495 18.45 3.32 -17.10
CA LEU A 495 19.51 2.50 -17.68
C LEU A 495 19.63 1.15 -16.97
N SER A 496 18.63 0.76 -16.16
CA SER A 496 18.69 -0.46 -15.34
C SER A 496 18.96 -1.71 -16.17
N VAL A 497 18.24 -1.89 -17.27
CA VAL A 497 18.40 -3.05 -18.17
C VAL A 497 19.78 -3.08 -18.81
N ILE A 498 20.26 -1.96 -19.36
CA ILE A 498 21.61 -1.88 -19.95
C ILE A 498 22.68 -2.20 -18.91
N ALA A 499 22.57 -1.62 -17.71
CA ALA A 499 23.51 -1.83 -16.63
C ALA A 499 23.57 -3.31 -16.22
N ILE A 500 22.41 -3.95 -16.10
CA ILE A 500 22.26 -5.37 -15.77
C ILE A 500 22.85 -6.27 -16.86
N ARG A 501 22.47 -6.06 -18.13
CA ARG A 501 22.94 -6.87 -19.27
C ARG A 501 24.47 -6.86 -19.36
N ASN A 502 25.05 -5.68 -19.18
CA ASN A 502 26.49 -5.46 -19.29
C ASN A 502 27.25 -5.68 -17.97
N GLY A 503 26.55 -5.99 -16.88
CA GLY A 503 27.17 -6.25 -15.58
C GLY A 503 27.94 -5.08 -15.01
N TRP A 504 27.38 -3.87 -15.11
CA TRP A 504 27.97 -2.65 -14.55
C TRP A 504 28.09 -2.74 -13.03
N LYS A 505 29.13 -2.09 -12.49
CA LYS A 505 29.48 -2.18 -11.07
C LYS A 505 29.86 -0.81 -10.52
N GLY A 506 29.49 -0.57 -9.26
CA GLY A 506 29.86 0.65 -8.55
C GLY A 506 29.27 1.92 -9.18
N ASP A 507 29.95 3.05 -9.01
CA ASP A 507 29.49 4.34 -9.55
C ASP A 507 29.59 4.35 -11.08
N ILE A 508 28.45 4.56 -11.74
CA ILE A 508 28.32 4.45 -13.20
C ILE A 508 29.13 5.50 -13.99
N PHE A 509 29.42 6.65 -13.38
CA PHE A 509 30.19 7.71 -14.00
C PHE A 509 31.69 7.50 -13.80
N ALA A 510 32.10 7.12 -12.59
CA ALA A 510 33.49 6.82 -12.25
C ALA A 510 33.96 5.52 -12.93
N GLY A 511 33.05 4.56 -13.12
CA GLY A 511 33.26 3.34 -13.88
C GLY A 511 33.33 3.55 -15.39
N GLY A 512 33.07 4.77 -15.89
CA GLY A 512 33.16 5.10 -17.30
C GLY A 512 31.98 4.60 -18.16
N TYR A 513 30.95 4.04 -17.54
CA TYR A 513 29.77 3.50 -18.23
C TYR A 513 28.86 4.59 -18.76
N VAL A 514 28.70 5.69 -18.02
CA VAL A 514 27.83 6.80 -18.40
C VAL A 514 28.61 8.11 -18.47
N SER A 515 28.33 8.92 -19.50
CA SER A 515 28.91 10.25 -19.67
C SER A 515 27.86 11.27 -20.10
N LEU A 516 27.68 12.30 -19.28
CA LEU A 516 26.87 13.47 -19.60
C LEU A 516 27.75 14.55 -20.23
N VAL A 517 27.41 14.98 -21.44
CA VAL A 517 28.14 16.03 -22.17
C VAL A 517 27.22 17.20 -22.49
N GLN A 518 27.60 18.38 -22.02
CA GLN A 518 26.91 19.62 -22.38
C GLN A 518 27.12 19.94 -23.87
N ALA A 519 26.03 20.10 -24.60
CA ALA A 519 26.00 20.46 -26.02
C ALA A 519 25.14 21.73 -26.21
N GLY A 520 25.75 22.90 -26.07
CA GLY A 520 25.01 24.17 -26.08
C GLY A 520 24.08 24.26 -24.88
N ALA A 521 22.77 24.44 -25.10
CA ALA A 521 21.75 24.46 -24.05
C ALA A 521 21.26 23.05 -23.64
N ASP A 522 21.65 22.02 -24.38
CA ASP A 522 21.17 20.65 -24.20
C ASP A 522 22.23 19.75 -23.57
N THR A 523 21.82 18.58 -23.08
CA THR A 523 22.73 17.55 -22.55
C THR A 523 22.65 16.27 -23.36
N LEU A 524 23.79 15.71 -23.73
CA LEU A 524 23.89 14.37 -24.33
C LEU A 524 24.10 13.34 -23.23
N VAL A 525 23.19 12.39 -23.12
CA VAL A 525 23.32 11.19 -22.28
C VAL A 525 23.98 10.12 -23.13
N ARG A 526 25.20 9.74 -22.76
CA ARG A 526 25.98 8.75 -23.51
C ARG A 526 26.35 7.58 -22.66
N VAL A 527 26.34 6.40 -23.26
CA VAL A 527 26.64 5.13 -22.62
C VAL A 527 27.78 4.41 -23.33
N ASP A 528 28.66 3.81 -22.55
CA ASP A 528 29.68 2.88 -22.98
C ASP A 528 29.45 1.54 -22.27
N ALA A 529 29.10 0.51 -23.04
CA ALA A 529 28.66 -0.77 -22.51
C ALA A 529 29.72 -1.44 -21.62
N ASP A 530 31.01 -1.29 -21.92
CA ASP A 530 32.11 -1.95 -21.19
C ASP A 530 32.81 -1.06 -20.15
N GLY A 531 32.45 0.23 -20.07
CA GLY A 531 33.06 1.21 -19.16
C GLY A 531 34.48 1.66 -19.55
N GLY A 532 34.96 1.29 -20.75
CA GLY A 532 36.30 1.64 -21.25
C GLY A 532 36.49 3.13 -21.55
N GLY A 533 35.39 3.89 -21.66
CA GLY A 533 35.37 5.33 -21.88
C GLY A 533 35.76 5.74 -23.30
N ASN A 534 35.77 4.80 -24.25
CA ASN A 534 36.24 4.97 -25.62
C ASN A 534 35.19 4.55 -26.68
N GLY A 535 34.04 4.01 -26.26
CA GLY A 535 32.97 3.50 -27.11
C GLY A 535 31.62 4.22 -27.01
N PHE A 536 31.56 5.40 -26.38
CA PHE A 536 30.30 6.08 -26.06
C PHE A 536 29.32 6.23 -27.25
N VAL A 537 28.14 5.63 -27.10
CA VAL A 537 26.96 5.88 -27.93
C VAL A 537 26.09 6.95 -27.27
N THR A 538 25.54 7.88 -28.05
CA THR A 538 24.57 8.85 -27.52
C THR A 538 23.20 8.20 -27.53
N LEU A 539 22.66 7.95 -26.33
CA LEU A 539 21.30 7.41 -26.18
C LEU A 539 20.28 8.53 -26.40
N ALA A 540 20.38 9.59 -25.60
CA ALA A 540 19.40 10.66 -25.57
C ALA A 540 20.04 12.05 -25.60
N THR A 541 19.34 12.99 -26.21
CA THR A 541 19.58 14.43 -26.09
C THR A 541 18.47 15.07 -25.24
N LEU A 542 18.82 15.51 -24.03
CA LEU A 542 17.92 16.23 -23.12
C LEU A 542 17.88 17.70 -23.51
N ARG A 543 16.75 18.17 -24.05
CA ARG A 543 16.60 19.56 -24.50
C ARG A 543 16.46 20.52 -23.33
N GLY A 544 17.29 21.57 -23.31
CA GLY A 544 17.21 22.65 -22.32
C GLY A 544 17.65 22.27 -20.91
N VAL A 545 18.29 21.12 -20.73
CA VAL A 545 18.77 20.60 -19.44
C VAL A 545 20.29 20.68 -19.37
N THR A 546 20.84 21.07 -18.21
CA THR A 546 22.29 21.09 -18.02
C THR A 546 22.82 19.73 -17.55
N ALA A 547 24.06 19.40 -17.92
CA ALA A 547 24.67 18.13 -17.56
C ALA A 547 24.88 17.97 -16.05
N ALA A 548 24.99 19.09 -15.32
CA ALA A 548 25.08 19.08 -13.86
C ALA A 548 23.75 18.67 -13.23
N ASP A 549 22.64 19.21 -13.73
CA ASP A 549 21.30 18.96 -13.18
C ASP A 549 20.80 17.56 -13.54
N ALA A 550 21.10 17.06 -14.75
CA ALA A 550 20.68 15.73 -15.19
C ALA A 550 21.36 14.58 -14.43
N ARG A 551 22.48 14.82 -13.72
CA ARG A 551 23.29 13.76 -13.11
C ARG A 551 22.52 12.94 -12.06
N GLY A 552 21.65 13.59 -11.29
CA GLY A 552 20.84 12.94 -10.26
C GLY A 552 19.63 12.17 -10.80
N ASN A 553 19.39 12.25 -12.11
CA ASN A 553 18.21 11.71 -12.79
C ASN A 553 18.56 10.52 -13.69
N ILE A 554 19.77 9.95 -13.55
CA ILE A 554 20.17 8.71 -14.24
C ILE A 554 20.03 7.56 -13.24
N SER A 555 19.16 6.59 -13.54
CA SER A 555 18.89 5.43 -12.70
C SER A 555 19.47 4.15 -13.30
N THR A 556 19.89 3.23 -12.44
CA THR A 556 20.20 1.83 -12.81
C THR A 556 19.39 0.81 -12.03
N ASP A 557 18.49 1.25 -11.16
CA ASP A 557 17.59 0.36 -10.43
C ASP A 557 16.35 0.10 -11.27
N ILE A 558 15.88 -1.15 -11.32
CA ILE A 558 14.72 -1.56 -12.11
C ILE A 558 13.48 -0.94 -11.48
N HIS A 559 12.92 0.05 -12.16
CA HIS A 559 11.66 0.62 -11.74
C HIS A 559 10.82 0.89 -12.98
N VAL A 560 9.71 0.18 -13.10
CA VAL A 560 8.80 0.40 -14.23
C VAL A 560 7.69 1.39 -13.85
N THR A 561 7.39 1.51 -12.56
CA THR A 561 6.71 2.63 -11.90
C THR A 561 7.72 3.68 -11.47
N GLY A 562 7.58 4.94 -11.93
CA GLY A 562 8.17 6.13 -11.31
C GLY A 562 8.20 5.92 -9.80
N ASP A 563 9.35 6.06 -9.13
CA ASP A 563 9.66 5.64 -7.75
C ASP A 563 8.39 5.60 -6.94
N ALA A 564 8.11 4.52 -6.22
CA ALA A 564 6.88 4.41 -5.44
C ALA A 564 6.61 5.64 -4.53
N ALA A 565 7.64 6.42 -4.18
CA ALA A 565 7.57 7.71 -3.50
C ALA A 565 7.03 8.92 -4.33
N ALA A 566 7.12 8.86 -5.65
CA ALA A 566 6.68 9.86 -6.64
C ALA A 566 5.40 9.46 -7.39
N GLN A 567 5.17 8.16 -7.68
CA GLN A 567 3.89 7.70 -8.27
C GLN A 567 2.71 7.71 -7.30
N ALA A 568 2.98 7.61 -5.99
CA ALA A 568 1.99 7.89 -4.95
C ALA A 568 1.47 9.35 -4.98
N ALA A 569 2.18 10.27 -5.67
CA ALA A 569 1.75 11.65 -5.85
C ALA A 569 0.81 11.85 -7.07
N ALA A 570 0.74 10.88 -8.00
CA ALA A 570 -0.03 10.99 -9.25
C ALA A 570 -1.32 10.15 -9.23
N ARG A 571 -1.33 8.98 -8.57
CA ARG A 571 -2.48 8.04 -8.60
C ARG A 571 -3.59 8.30 -7.56
N ALA A 572 -3.58 9.43 -6.86
CA ALA A 572 -4.60 9.87 -5.89
C ALA A 572 -5.98 10.23 -6.52
N GLY A 573 -6.27 9.73 -7.72
CA GLY A 573 -7.37 10.19 -8.57
C GLY A 573 -8.50 9.18 -8.88
N ALA A 574 -8.46 7.92 -8.43
CA ALA A 574 -9.52 6.98 -8.84
C ALA A 574 -9.81 5.80 -7.88
N GLY A 575 -10.76 6.00 -6.96
CA GLY A 575 -11.83 5.03 -6.62
C GLY A 575 -11.51 3.73 -5.84
N PRO A 576 -12.52 3.06 -5.24
CA PRO A 576 -12.54 2.92 -3.78
C PRO A 576 -12.37 1.50 -3.18
N ASN A 577 -12.13 1.53 -1.86
CA ASN A 577 -12.13 0.50 -0.80
C ASN A 577 -10.85 -0.30 -0.53
N LEU A 578 -10.05 0.18 0.43
CA LEU A 578 -9.18 -0.68 1.24
C LEU A 578 -8.93 -0.09 2.65
N VAL A 579 -9.42 -0.78 3.68
CA VAL A 579 -8.99 -0.57 5.07
C VAL A 579 -7.71 -1.38 5.30
N LEU A 580 -6.56 -0.72 5.41
CA LEU A 580 -5.31 -1.33 5.89
C LEU A 580 -4.89 -0.68 7.20
N ALA A 581 -4.58 -1.49 8.20
CA ALA A 581 -3.84 -1.09 9.39
C ALA A 581 -2.86 -2.24 9.78
N PRO A 582 -1.70 -1.96 10.41
CA PRO A 582 -0.47 -1.53 9.71
C PRO A 582 0.80 -2.29 10.18
N VAL A 583 1.90 -2.27 9.40
CA VAL A 583 3.28 -2.56 9.89
C VAL A 583 4.37 -1.81 9.07
N VAL A 584 4.45 -0.47 9.10
CA VAL A 584 5.73 0.29 8.98
C VAL A 584 5.57 1.73 9.50
N THR A 585 6.65 2.42 9.86
CA THR A 585 6.64 3.83 10.30
C THR A 585 6.81 4.81 9.12
N GLY A 586 6.04 5.91 9.09
CA GLY A 586 6.16 6.96 8.06
C GLY A 586 5.33 6.63 6.81
N GLN A 587 4.06 6.32 7.03
CA GLN A 587 3.13 5.80 6.05
C GLN A 587 2.39 6.93 5.33
N LYS A 588 2.03 6.68 4.08
CA LYS A 588 1.15 7.56 3.32
C LYS A 588 -0.14 6.80 3.04
N PHE A 589 -1.24 7.27 3.63
CA PHE A 589 -2.57 6.73 3.42
C PHE A 589 -3.39 7.75 2.66
N SER A 590 -4.11 7.28 1.65
CA SER A 590 -5.10 8.10 0.97
C SER A 590 -6.42 7.33 0.97
N GLY A 591 -7.48 8.05 1.28
CA GLY A 591 -8.85 7.57 1.20
C GLY A 591 -9.32 7.55 -0.24
N THR A 592 -10.63 7.56 -0.39
CA THR A 592 -11.34 7.50 -1.65
C THR A 592 -12.11 8.80 -1.85
N ALA A 593 -12.95 8.92 -2.89
CA ALA A 593 -13.87 10.06 -3.00
C ALA A 593 -15.16 9.87 -2.17
N GLY A 594 -15.16 8.94 -1.22
CA GLY A 594 -16.26 8.61 -0.32
C GLY A 594 -15.95 9.07 1.10
N ALA A 595 -16.81 8.71 2.07
CA ALA A 595 -16.49 8.92 3.47
C ALA A 595 -15.53 7.82 3.95
N ASP A 596 -14.32 8.20 4.34
CA ASP A 596 -13.23 7.32 4.69
C ASP A 596 -12.80 7.42 6.16
N ALA A 597 -12.24 6.34 6.68
CA ALA A 597 -11.61 6.31 8.00
C ALA A 597 -10.16 5.83 7.84
N LEU A 598 -9.20 6.74 7.98
CA LEU A 598 -7.77 6.49 7.77
C LEU A 598 -7.02 6.51 9.11
N ALA A 599 -6.05 5.60 9.25
CA ALA A 599 -5.20 5.51 10.44
C ALA A 599 -3.72 5.39 10.07
N GLY A 600 -2.89 6.37 10.45
CA GLY A 600 -1.44 6.43 10.21
C GLY A 600 -0.64 5.47 11.09
N GLY A 601 -0.97 5.47 12.38
CA GLY A 601 -0.39 4.59 13.38
C GLY A 601 0.75 5.25 14.15
N SER A 602 1.99 4.97 13.80
CA SER A 602 3.16 5.54 14.49
C SER A 602 4.19 5.98 13.47
N GLY A 603 4.90 7.07 13.77
CA GLY A 603 5.77 7.76 12.81
C GLY A 603 5.09 8.99 12.23
N ASN A 604 5.82 9.78 11.44
CA ASN A 604 5.27 10.97 10.79
C ASN A 604 4.55 10.55 9.51
N ASP A 605 3.23 10.44 9.58
CA ASP A 605 2.37 9.89 8.55
C ASP A 605 1.75 11.02 7.70
N THR A 606 1.30 10.67 6.50
CA THR A 606 0.52 11.58 5.65
C THR A 606 -0.79 10.92 5.28
N LEU A 607 -1.89 11.48 5.75
CA LEU A 607 -3.25 10.99 5.52
C LEU A 607 -3.96 11.98 4.60
N SER A 608 -4.60 11.50 3.55
CA SER A 608 -5.39 12.32 2.63
C SER A 608 -6.79 11.75 2.45
N GLY A 609 -7.82 12.46 2.90
CA GLY A 609 -9.23 12.08 2.77
C GLY A 609 -9.75 12.12 1.32
N LEU A 610 -9.35 13.14 0.56
CA LEU A 610 -9.86 13.48 -0.77
C LEU A 610 -11.25 14.14 -0.71
N ASP A 611 -12.25 13.72 -1.48
CA ASP A 611 -13.61 14.25 -1.37
C ASP A 611 -14.41 13.33 -0.44
N GLY A 612 -15.16 13.85 0.51
CA GLY A 612 -15.87 12.98 1.45
C GLY A 612 -16.12 13.65 2.78
N ASP A 613 -16.84 12.98 3.68
CA ASP A 613 -16.83 13.37 5.09
C ASP A 613 -15.93 12.35 5.81
N ASP A 614 -14.65 12.68 5.96
CA ASP A 614 -13.60 11.74 6.36
C ASP A 614 -13.19 11.84 7.84
N ILE A 615 -12.61 10.76 8.37
CA ILE A 615 -11.95 10.72 9.68
C ILE A 615 -10.48 10.32 9.48
N LEU A 616 -9.56 11.23 9.80
CA LEU A 616 -8.12 11.04 9.64
C LEU A 616 -7.45 10.93 11.02
N THR A 617 -7.01 9.73 11.39
CA THR A 617 -6.29 9.45 12.65
C THR A 617 -4.80 9.32 12.35
N GLY A 618 -4.02 10.38 12.59
CA GLY A 618 -2.56 10.34 12.37
C GLY A 618 -1.89 9.29 13.26
N GLY A 619 -2.09 9.42 14.57
CA GLY A 619 -1.51 8.53 15.56
C GLY A 619 -0.28 9.18 16.20
N ALA A 620 0.71 8.40 16.59
CA ALA A 620 1.88 8.95 17.26
C ALA A 620 2.92 9.45 16.23
N GLY A 621 3.10 10.76 16.10
CA GLY A 621 4.07 11.34 15.17
C GLY A 621 3.75 12.80 14.89
N ALA A 622 4.52 13.41 13.98
CA ALA A 622 4.15 14.70 13.40
C ALA A 622 3.53 14.45 12.03
N ASP A 623 2.20 14.46 11.95
CA ASP A 623 1.46 13.95 10.81
C ASP A 623 0.93 15.06 9.90
N MET A 624 0.65 14.72 8.65
CA MET A 624 -0.03 15.64 7.72
C MET A 624 -1.42 15.09 7.42
N LEU A 625 -2.47 15.77 7.90
CA LEU A 625 -3.87 15.37 7.73
C LEU A 625 -4.55 16.29 6.71
N TYR A 626 -4.69 15.80 5.48
CA TYR A 626 -5.33 16.49 4.37
C TYR A 626 -6.77 15.99 4.21
N GLY A 627 -7.75 16.67 4.79
CA GLY A 627 -9.16 16.31 4.65
C GLY A 627 -9.65 16.35 3.20
N GLY A 628 -9.23 17.35 2.43
CA GLY A 628 -9.73 17.59 1.07
C GLY A 628 -11.14 18.22 1.05
N GLY A 629 -12.01 17.81 0.14
CA GLY A 629 -13.40 18.28 0.04
C GLY A 629 -14.33 17.64 1.08
N GLY A 630 -15.45 18.29 1.39
CA GLY A 630 -16.44 17.82 2.39
C GLY A 630 -16.07 18.16 3.85
N ARG A 631 -16.70 17.48 4.82
CA ARG A 631 -16.51 17.76 6.27
C ARG A 631 -15.64 16.68 6.91
N ASN A 632 -14.38 17.02 7.07
CA ASN A 632 -13.35 16.09 7.50
C ASN A 632 -12.91 16.35 8.93
N SER A 633 -12.65 15.28 9.69
CA SER A 633 -12.29 15.31 11.10
C SER A 633 -10.90 14.73 11.35
N ALA A 634 -10.10 15.41 12.18
CA ALA A 634 -8.90 14.83 12.77
C ALA A 634 -9.29 13.96 13.98
N GLY A 635 -8.83 12.71 14.02
CA GLY A 635 -9.19 11.72 15.03
C GLY A 635 -8.08 11.44 16.04
N TYR A 636 -8.42 11.54 17.33
CA TYR A 636 -7.53 11.25 18.46
C TYR A 636 -8.13 10.28 19.47
N ALA A 637 -9.25 9.62 19.14
CA ALA A 637 -9.96 8.68 20.01
C ALA A 637 -9.09 7.50 20.51
N THR A 638 -8.00 7.17 19.80
CA THR A 638 -7.06 6.11 20.18
C THR A 638 -5.85 6.62 20.98
N ALA A 639 -5.75 7.93 21.24
CA ALA A 639 -4.65 8.50 22.01
C ALA A 639 -4.63 7.92 23.44
N THR A 640 -3.43 7.75 23.96
CA THR A 640 -3.21 7.07 25.27
C THR A 640 -3.07 8.06 26.43
N VAL A 641 -3.15 9.36 26.14
CA VAL A 641 -3.14 10.49 27.07
C VAL A 641 -3.99 11.61 26.47
N GLY A 642 -4.38 12.60 27.29
CA GLY A 642 -5.07 13.79 26.80
C GLY A 642 -4.25 14.58 25.79
N VAL A 643 -4.91 15.11 24.76
CA VAL A 643 -4.34 15.82 23.64
C VAL A 643 -4.65 17.32 23.71
N THR A 644 -3.74 18.12 23.16
CA THR A 644 -4.05 19.52 22.81
C THR A 644 -4.09 19.62 21.30
N VAL A 645 -5.21 20.06 20.75
CA VAL A 645 -5.44 20.23 19.31
C VAL A 645 -5.88 21.66 19.06
N ASP A 646 -5.21 22.32 18.13
CA ASP A 646 -5.56 23.64 17.62
C ASP A 646 -5.40 23.64 16.10
N LEU A 647 -6.51 23.83 15.38
CA LEU A 647 -6.50 23.78 13.91
C LEU A 647 -5.78 24.98 13.27
N ASP A 648 -5.69 26.11 13.97
CA ASP A 648 -5.04 27.33 13.46
C ASP A 648 -3.62 27.54 14.04
N ALA A 649 -3.38 27.11 15.28
CA ALA A 649 -2.12 27.27 15.99
C ALA A 649 -1.46 25.92 16.30
N THR A 650 -1.22 25.11 15.27
CA THR A 650 -0.71 23.73 15.39
C THR A 650 0.60 23.58 16.17
N ALA A 651 1.37 24.66 16.33
CA ALA A 651 2.57 24.68 17.17
C ALA A 651 2.29 24.50 18.69
N LEU A 652 1.03 24.64 19.12
CA LEU A 652 0.59 24.40 20.50
C LEU A 652 0.12 22.96 20.73
N ASN A 653 0.05 22.14 19.68
CA ASN A 653 -0.49 20.80 19.78
C ASN A 653 0.41 19.88 20.61
N SER A 654 -0.20 18.93 21.31
CA SER A 654 0.47 18.00 22.22
C SER A 654 -0.17 16.61 22.21
N GLY A 655 0.53 15.62 22.78
CA GLY A 655 0.13 14.22 22.69
C GLY A 655 0.31 13.68 21.27
N ASP A 656 -0.66 12.89 20.80
CA ASP A 656 -0.67 12.33 19.44
C ASP A 656 -0.91 13.42 18.38
N ALA A 657 -1.32 14.64 18.75
CA ALA A 657 -1.42 15.77 17.83
C ALA A 657 -0.11 16.55 17.62
N ALA A 658 0.97 16.17 18.32
CA ALA A 658 2.19 16.96 18.43
C ALA A 658 2.96 17.04 17.11
N GLY A 659 2.90 18.20 16.45
CA GLY A 659 3.57 18.45 15.18
C GLY A 659 2.70 18.19 13.96
N ASP A 660 1.43 17.86 14.17
CA ASP A 660 0.46 17.67 13.10
C ASP A 660 0.24 18.96 12.30
N VAL A 661 -0.08 18.78 11.02
CA VAL A 661 -0.46 19.84 10.10
C VAL A 661 -1.79 19.47 9.46
N TYR A 662 -2.77 20.37 9.55
CA TYR A 662 -4.11 20.15 9.03
C TYR A 662 -4.38 20.98 7.77
N SER A 663 -5.10 20.39 6.82
CA SER A 663 -5.62 21.09 5.66
C SER A 663 -6.97 20.51 5.29
N GLY A 664 -8.01 21.35 5.17
CA GLY A 664 -9.37 20.88 4.88
C GLY A 664 -10.01 20.09 6.03
N ILE A 665 -9.49 20.23 7.25
CA ILE A 665 -10.07 19.67 8.48
C ILE A 665 -10.98 20.72 9.11
N SER A 666 -12.22 20.33 9.38
CA SER A 666 -13.20 21.16 10.10
C SER A 666 -13.75 20.45 11.33
N GLY A 667 -13.41 19.18 11.56
CA GLY A 667 -13.79 18.45 12.77
C GLY A 667 -12.61 17.97 13.61
N ILE A 668 -12.87 17.74 14.89
CA ILE A 668 -11.93 17.14 15.84
C ILE A 668 -12.68 16.09 16.65
N ILE A 669 -12.10 14.90 16.78
CA ILE A 669 -12.58 13.86 17.70
C ILE A 669 -11.48 13.66 18.75
N GLY A 670 -11.76 14.05 19.99
CA GLY A 670 -10.84 13.91 21.12
C GLY A 670 -10.68 12.46 21.58
N SER A 671 -9.88 12.33 22.62
CA SER A 671 -9.45 11.09 23.26
C SER A 671 -10.43 10.63 24.35
N GLY A 672 -10.01 9.65 25.15
CA GLY A 672 -10.74 9.22 26.35
C GLY A 672 -10.21 9.85 27.64
N PHE A 673 -9.49 10.97 27.54
CA PHE A 673 -8.84 11.68 28.64
C PHE A 673 -9.08 13.19 28.51
N ASP A 674 -8.80 13.94 29.58
CA ASP A 674 -8.92 15.40 29.61
C ASP A 674 -8.16 16.10 28.47
N ASP A 675 -8.90 16.62 27.50
CA ASP A 675 -8.39 17.24 26.28
C ASP A 675 -8.54 18.77 26.24
N VAL A 676 -7.78 19.41 25.36
CA VAL A 676 -7.95 20.82 25.00
C VAL A 676 -8.10 20.92 23.48
N LEU A 677 -9.32 21.17 23.01
CA LEU A 677 -9.69 21.13 21.59
C LEU A 677 -10.14 22.51 21.11
N ASN A 678 -9.39 23.09 20.17
CA ASN A 678 -9.68 24.41 19.61
C ASN A 678 -9.93 24.30 18.10
N GLY A 679 -11.09 24.78 17.68
CA GLY A 679 -11.49 24.90 16.28
C GLY A 679 -10.69 25.96 15.50
N SER A 680 -11.20 26.34 14.34
CA SER A 680 -10.66 27.42 13.52
C SER A 680 -11.67 28.58 13.45
N SER A 681 -11.44 29.56 12.58
CA SER A 681 -12.43 30.63 12.36
C SER A 681 -13.57 30.26 11.39
N GLY A 682 -13.78 28.97 11.12
CA GLY A 682 -14.83 28.47 10.24
C GLY A 682 -15.76 27.53 11.00
N ALA A 683 -16.86 27.09 10.37
CA ALA A 683 -17.78 26.16 11.03
C ALA A 683 -17.10 24.81 11.35
N ASN A 684 -17.09 24.43 12.63
CA ASN A 684 -16.42 23.26 13.15
C ASN A 684 -17.39 22.22 13.77
N ALA A 685 -16.96 20.96 13.76
CA ALA A 685 -17.63 19.87 14.46
C ALA A 685 -16.66 19.19 15.44
N ILE A 686 -16.80 19.45 16.74
CA ILE A 686 -15.84 19.00 17.75
C ILE A 686 -16.54 18.10 18.77
N ALA A 687 -15.96 16.92 19.01
CA ALA A 687 -16.38 16.00 20.07
C ALA A 687 -15.21 15.78 21.03
N GLY A 688 -15.41 16.06 22.33
CA GLY A 688 -14.43 15.90 23.40
C GLY A 688 -14.11 14.44 23.66
N GLY A 689 -15.14 13.64 23.93
CA GLY A 689 -14.99 12.21 24.13
C GLY A 689 -15.30 11.84 25.57
N ALA A 690 -14.31 11.34 26.31
CA ALA A 690 -14.44 11.14 27.74
C ALA A 690 -13.29 11.85 28.45
N GLY A 691 -13.48 12.24 29.71
CA GLY A 691 -12.53 13.09 30.41
C GLY A 691 -13.15 14.45 30.71
N HIS A 692 -12.37 15.33 31.32
CA HIS A 692 -12.77 16.71 31.57
C HIS A 692 -12.21 17.61 30.47
N ASP A 693 -12.98 17.82 29.42
CA ASP A 693 -12.52 18.44 28.19
C ASP A 693 -12.75 19.95 28.16
N MET A 694 -11.83 20.68 27.54
CA MET A 694 -11.97 22.10 27.25
C MET A 694 -12.06 22.32 25.76
N ILE A 695 -13.24 22.75 25.29
CA ILE A 695 -13.57 22.90 23.87
C ILE A 695 -13.85 24.37 23.55
N ASP A 696 -13.20 24.91 22.52
CA ASP A 696 -13.40 26.27 22.00
C ASP A 696 -13.63 26.24 20.49
N GLY A 697 -14.87 26.53 20.06
CA GLY A 697 -15.27 26.60 18.65
C GLY A 697 -14.72 27.83 17.91
N ARG A 698 -14.50 28.92 18.65
CA ARG A 698 -14.04 30.24 18.19
C ARG A 698 -15.05 31.02 17.36
N ALA A 699 -15.03 30.92 16.05
CA ALA A 699 -15.89 31.73 15.19
C ALA A 699 -16.36 30.88 14.04
N GLY A 700 -17.62 31.03 13.64
CA GLY A 700 -18.26 30.11 12.71
C GLY A 700 -19.44 29.44 13.40
N ALA A 701 -20.34 28.84 12.62
CA ALA A 701 -21.50 28.15 13.20
C ALA A 701 -21.09 26.72 13.59
N ASP A 702 -20.74 26.53 14.85
CA ASP A 702 -20.08 25.34 15.35
C ASP A 702 -21.05 24.32 15.95
N THR A 703 -20.63 23.05 15.99
CA THR A 703 -21.30 21.97 16.71
C THR A 703 -20.32 21.30 17.66
N LEU A 704 -20.54 21.47 18.96
CA LEU A 704 -19.66 21.02 20.03
C LEU A 704 -20.37 20.01 20.94
N SER A 705 -19.67 18.92 21.28
CA SER A 705 -20.11 17.89 22.23
C SER A 705 -18.99 17.64 23.23
N GLY A 706 -19.27 17.75 24.53
CA GLY A 706 -18.31 17.47 25.61
C GLY A 706 -18.08 15.98 25.72
N GLY A 707 -19.15 15.25 26.02
CA GLY A 707 -19.14 13.80 26.07
C GLY A 707 -19.32 13.32 27.49
N ALA A 708 -18.34 12.63 28.07
CA ALA A 708 -18.45 12.11 29.42
C ALA A 708 -17.39 12.71 30.35
N GLY A 709 -17.84 13.45 31.36
CA GLY A 709 -17.01 14.13 32.35
C GLY A 709 -17.49 15.57 32.51
N ASP A 710 -16.94 16.29 33.49
CA ASP A 710 -17.29 17.70 33.71
C ASP A 710 -16.52 18.57 32.71
N ASP A 711 -17.20 19.00 31.65
CA ASP A 711 -16.61 19.63 30.48
C ASP A 711 -16.80 21.15 30.48
N ARG A 712 -15.99 21.85 29.66
CA ARG A 712 -16.14 23.28 29.41
C ARG A 712 -16.17 23.55 27.91
N LEU A 713 -17.34 23.99 27.42
CA LEU A 713 -17.58 24.29 26.02
C LEU A 713 -17.77 25.80 25.82
N THR A 714 -17.07 26.37 24.85
CA THR A 714 -17.25 27.75 24.38
C THR A 714 -17.54 27.73 22.87
N GLY A 715 -18.72 28.20 22.45
CA GLY A 715 -19.10 28.30 21.04
C GLY A 715 -18.30 29.40 20.35
N GLY A 716 -18.40 30.60 20.90
CA GLY A 716 -17.60 31.75 20.51
C GLY A 716 -18.43 32.75 19.73
N GLY A 717 -18.40 32.75 18.41
CA GLY A 717 -19.16 33.69 17.60
C GLY A 717 -19.84 33.06 16.40
N ASP A 718 -20.95 33.66 15.97
CA ASP A 718 -21.97 33.07 15.11
C ASP A 718 -22.91 32.13 15.89
N ASN A 719 -23.81 31.41 15.22
CA ASN A 719 -24.85 30.63 15.90
C ASN A 719 -24.41 29.18 16.09
N ASP A 720 -24.16 28.81 17.33
CA ASP A 720 -23.55 27.54 17.69
C ASP A 720 -24.54 26.54 18.28
N ARG A 721 -24.12 25.28 18.31
CA ARG A 721 -24.83 24.19 18.97
C ARG A 721 -23.91 23.45 19.92
N LEU A 722 -24.15 23.57 21.23
CA LEU A 722 -23.34 22.97 22.29
C LEU A 722 -24.14 21.90 23.03
N SER A 723 -23.51 20.76 23.31
CA SER A 723 -24.02 19.67 24.16
C SER A 723 -22.96 19.34 25.21
N GLY A 724 -23.26 19.50 26.49
CA GLY A 724 -22.37 19.04 27.58
C GLY A 724 -22.32 17.51 27.65
N ASP A 725 -23.48 16.89 27.46
CA ASP A 725 -23.71 15.44 27.49
C ASP A 725 -23.77 14.86 28.91
N ALA A 726 -22.72 14.29 29.49
CA ALA A 726 -22.80 13.68 30.81
C ALA A 726 -21.71 14.21 31.75
N GLY A 727 -22.10 14.86 32.84
CA GLY A 727 -21.19 15.50 33.79
C GLY A 727 -21.77 16.83 34.26
N ASP A 728 -21.08 17.51 35.18
CA ASP A 728 -21.47 18.86 35.59
C ASP A 728 -20.76 19.88 34.66
N ASP A 729 -21.43 20.27 33.56
CA ASP A 729 -20.78 20.96 32.45
C ASP A 729 -20.86 22.48 32.52
N VAL A 730 -19.96 23.18 31.84
CA VAL A 730 -19.99 24.64 31.67
C VAL A 730 -20.10 25.02 30.20
N LEU A 731 -21.24 25.58 29.81
CA LEU A 731 -21.53 25.96 28.43
C LEU A 731 -21.56 27.49 28.28
N VAL A 732 -20.75 28.02 27.38
CA VAL A 732 -20.71 29.43 27.00
C VAL A 732 -21.07 29.51 25.51
N GLY A 733 -22.26 30.02 25.17
CA GLY A 733 -22.64 30.22 23.75
C GLY A 733 -21.73 31.25 23.09
N GLY A 734 -21.69 32.44 23.67
CA GLY A 734 -20.91 33.55 23.16
C GLY A 734 -21.80 34.48 22.33
N SER A 735 -21.23 35.08 21.28
CA SER A 735 -21.98 36.01 20.44
C SER A 735 -22.75 35.28 19.34
N GLY A 736 -24.06 35.18 19.49
CA GLY A 736 -24.90 34.53 18.47
C GLY A 736 -26.28 34.24 18.99
N TYR A 737 -27.02 33.45 18.23
CA TYR A 737 -28.21 32.77 18.72
C TYR A 737 -27.90 31.29 18.90
N ASP A 738 -27.36 30.95 20.06
CA ASP A 738 -26.81 29.62 20.28
C ASP A 738 -27.87 28.66 20.81
N THR A 739 -27.64 27.36 20.65
CA THR A 739 -28.44 26.31 21.30
C THR A 739 -27.55 25.51 22.25
N LEU A 740 -27.88 25.57 23.53
CA LEU A 740 -27.12 24.95 24.62
C LEU A 740 -27.95 23.81 25.22
N VAL A 741 -27.39 22.60 25.24
CA VAL A 741 -27.94 21.42 25.89
C VAL A 741 -26.96 21.03 27.00
N GLY A 742 -27.40 21.03 28.26
CA GLY A 742 -26.56 20.63 29.38
C GLY A 742 -26.35 19.13 29.36
N GLY A 743 -27.45 18.38 29.45
CA GLY A 743 -27.43 16.92 29.44
C GLY A 743 -27.74 16.33 30.81
N ASP A 744 -26.94 15.36 31.24
CA ASP A 744 -27.05 14.69 32.54
C ASP A 744 -26.05 15.29 33.52
N GLY A 745 -26.52 15.97 34.56
CA GLY A 745 -25.65 16.54 35.59
C GLY A 745 -26.27 17.78 36.21
N VAL A 746 -25.45 18.59 36.86
CA VAL A 746 -25.80 19.96 37.26
C VAL A 746 -24.95 20.93 36.46
N ASP A 747 -25.55 21.47 35.40
CA ASP A 747 -24.81 22.24 34.41
C ASP A 747 -24.80 23.74 34.72
N MET A 748 -23.92 24.48 34.06
CA MET A 748 -23.81 25.92 34.14
C MET A 748 -23.83 26.57 32.75
N PHE A 749 -24.91 27.26 32.44
CA PHE A 749 -25.06 28.07 31.22
C PHE A 749 -24.60 29.51 31.47
N VAL A 750 -23.54 29.94 30.80
CA VAL A 750 -22.93 31.25 30.99
C VAL A 750 -23.45 32.22 29.92
N ILE A 751 -24.06 33.31 30.35
CA ILE A 751 -24.59 34.37 29.49
C ILE A 751 -23.82 35.67 29.74
N GLY A 752 -23.14 36.18 28.73
CA GLY A 752 -22.38 37.42 28.81
C GLY A 752 -23.21 38.65 28.40
N ARG A 753 -23.01 39.78 29.08
CA ARG A 753 -23.63 41.05 28.69
C ARG A 753 -23.04 41.65 27.41
N ALA A 754 -21.79 41.30 27.09
CA ALA A 754 -21.10 41.81 25.92
C ALA A 754 -21.50 41.08 24.63
N ASP A 755 -22.18 39.95 24.76
CA ASP A 755 -22.51 39.05 23.67
C ASP A 755 -23.62 39.63 22.81
N SER A 756 -23.46 39.56 21.49
CA SER A 756 -24.49 40.03 20.55
C SER A 756 -25.41 38.87 20.18
N GLY A 757 -26.62 38.86 20.73
CA GLY A 757 -27.63 37.83 20.46
C GLY A 757 -28.30 37.34 21.75
N TRP A 758 -28.93 36.17 21.71
CA TRP A 758 -29.50 35.50 22.89
C TRP A 758 -29.59 34.00 22.66
N ASP A 759 -29.46 33.20 23.71
CA ASP A 759 -29.30 31.76 23.56
C ASP A 759 -30.56 30.97 23.88
N VAL A 760 -30.64 29.75 23.37
CA VAL A 760 -31.65 28.76 23.71
C VAL A 760 -31.01 27.73 24.64
N ILE A 761 -31.54 27.61 25.86
CA ILE A 761 -31.19 26.53 26.78
C ILE A 761 -32.26 25.45 26.64
N ALA A 762 -31.85 24.27 26.15
CA ALA A 762 -32.76 23.27 25.63
C ALA A 762 -33.38 22.35 26.70
N ASP A 763 -32.66 22.07 27.78
CA ASP A 763 -33.00 20.98 28.70
C ASP A 763 -32.75 21.28 30.18
N PHE A 764 -32.84 22.55 30.57
CA PHE A 764 -32.60 23.04 31.93
C PHE A 764 -33.33 22.21 33.02
N ARG A 765 -32.57 21.45 33.83
CA ARG A 765 -33.09 20.49 34.83
C ARG A 765 -32.23 20.44 36.10
N GLY A 766 -32.35 21.49 36.92
CA GLY A 766 -31.59 21.58 38.18
C GLY A 766 -30.25 22.29 38.04
N ASP A 767 -30.04 22.89 36.87
CA ASP A 767 -28.83 23.58 36.44
C ASP A 767 -28.79 25.04 36.90
N HIS A 768 -27.71 25.72 36.53
CA HIS A 768 -27.45 27.10 36.84
C HIS A 768 -27.33 27.96 35.58
N VAL A 769 -27.81 29.20 35.67
CA VAL A 769 -27.50 30.27 34.69
C VAL A 769 -26.55 31.26 35.35
N GLN A 770 -25.35 31.40 34.81
CA GLN A 770 -24.37 32.38 35.26
C GLN A 770 -24.41 33.64 34.39
N LEU A 771 -24.61 34.80 35.01
CA LEU A 771 -24.62 36.09 34.32
C LEU A 771 -23.27 36.80 34.50
N LEU A 772 -22.57 37.08 33.40
CA LEU A 772 -21.26 37.75 33.40
C LEU A 772 -21.33 39.17 32.81
N GLY A 773 -20.66 40.12 33.45
CA GLY A 773 -20.53 41.49 32.93
C GLY A 773 -21.76 42.39 33.08
N PHE A 774 -22.77 41.95 33.85
CA PHE A 774 -24.00 42.71 34.12
C PHE A 774 -23.83 43.80 35.20
N GLY A 775 -22.62 43.97 35.75
CA GLY A 775 -22.31 44.98 36.78
C GLY A 775 -22.88 44.63 38.16
N VAL A 776 -23.13 43.34 38.38
CA VAL A 776 -23.72 42.78 39.60
C VAL A 776 -22.83 41.67 40.11
N THR A 777 -22.52 41.68 41.41
CA THR A 777 -21.61 40.70 42.03
C THR A 777 -22.30 39.86 43.11
N SER A 778 -23.60 40.06 43.34
CA SER A 778 -24.39 39.26 44.29
C SER A 778 -25.90 39.37 44.05
N VAL A 779 -26.65 38.32 44.39
CA VAL A 779 -28.12 38.24 44.26
C VAL A 779 -28.85 39.39 44.97
N GLY A 780 -28.27 39.94 46.05
CA GLY A 780 -28.86 41.06 46.80
C GLY A 780 -28.92 42.40 46.05
N GLN A 781 -28.30 42.51 44.88
CA GLN A 781 -28.28 43.70 44.04
C GLN A 781 -29.27 43.62 42.86
N VAL A 782 -29.95 42.48 42.69
CA VAL A 782 -30.88 42.23 41.57
C VAL A 782 -32.22 41.75 42.10
N SER A 783 -33.30 42.23 41.48
CA SER A 783 -34.63 41.64 41.67
C SER A 783 -34.83 40.51 40.65
N PHE A 784 -35.26 39.34 41.10
CA PHE A 784 -35.66 38.24 40.21
C PHE A 784 -37.19 38.09 40.20
N VAL A 785 -37.80 38.17 39.03
CA VAL A 785 -39.25 38.05 38.85
C VAL A 785 -39.56 36.94 37.86
N SER A 786 -40.19 35.88 38.34
CA SER A 786 -40.58 34.69 37.58
C SER A 786 -42.10 34.55 37.61
N SER A 787 -42.77 34.76 36.47
CA SER A 787 -44.23 34.72 36.34
C SER A 787 -44.67 34.76 34.86
N ALA A 788 -45.94 34.49 34.55
CA ALA A 788 -46.50 34.75 33.22
C ALA A 788 -46.52 36.27 32.93
N ALA A 789 -45.90 36.69 31.82
CA ALA A 789 -45.75 38.09 31.43
C ALA A 789 -45.12 38.98 32.54
N PRO A 790 -43.88 38.68 32.97
CA PRO A 790 -43.22 39.35 34.08
C PRO A 790 -42.94 40.82 33.75
N ARG A 791 -42.97 41.69 34.77
CA ARG A 791 -42.69 43.12 34.63
C ARG A 791 -41.84 43.62 35.79
N ALA A 792 -40.86 44.46 35.48
CA ALA A 792 -40.12 45.19 36.50
C ALA A 792 -40.97 46.32 37.09
N VAL A 793 -40.86 46.54 38.40
CA VAL A 793 -41.70 47.49 39.17
C VAL A 793 -40.87 48.30 40.18
N GLY A 794 -39.55 48.38 40.00
CA GLY A 794 -38.61 48.95 40.97
C GLY A 794 -37.65 49.99 40.38
N ALA A 795 -36.50 50.16 41.05
CA ALA A 795 -35.38 50.99 40.60
C ALA A 795 -34.02 50.26 40.72
N MET A 796 -34.08 48.94 40.90
CA MET A 796 -32.93 48.04 40.96
C MET A 796 -32.93 47.19 39.70
N PRO A 797 -31.76 46.86 39.13
CA PRO A 797 -31.68 45.95 38.00
C PRO A 797 -32.51 44.68 38.25
N THR A 798 -33.29 44.27 37.25
CA THR A 798 -34.28 43.20 37.39
C THR A 798 -34.09 42.16 36.31
N LEU A 799 -33.99 40.89 36.71
CA LEU A 799 -34.02 39.74 35.83
C LEU A 799 -35.46 39.20 35.77
N LEU A 800 -36.01 39.11 34.55
CA LEU A 800 -37.39 38.76 34.26
C LEU A 800 -37.43 37.40 33.56
N TYR A 801 -38.17 36.43 34.08
CA TYR A 801 -38.39 35.14 33.46
C TYR A 801 -39.88 34.91 33.19
N ASP A 802 -40.26 34.74 31.93
CA ASP A 802 -41.63 34.44 31.53
C ASP A 802 -41.88 32.93 31.54
N SER A 803 -42.67 32.47 32.51
CA SER A 803 -42.96 31.04 32.68
C SER A 803 -43.86 30.45 31.58
N VAL A 804 -44.39 31.26 30.66
CA VAL A 804 -45.28 30.80 29.57
C VAL A 804 -44.52 30.50 28.29
N ASP A 805 -43.48 31.27 27.96
CA ASP A 805 -42.69 31.10 26.74
C ASP A 805 -41.20 30.84 27.00
N GLY A 806 -40.76 30.82 28.26
CA GLY A 806 -39.39 30.51 28.66
C GLY A 806 -38.41 31.67 28.50
N THR A 807 -38.86 32.87 28.14
CA THR A 807 -37.97 34.01 27.89
C THR A 807 -37.32 34.52 29.18
N LEU A 808 -35.99 34.61 29.18
CA LEU A 808 -35.21 35.30 30.21
C LEU A 808 -34.73 36.65 29.66
N ALA A 809 -35.02 37.73 30.40
CA ALA A 809 -34.71 39.10 29.98
C ALA A 809 -34.14 39.95 31.11
N TRP A 810 -33.25 40.88 30.76
CA TRP A 810 -32.59 41.80 31.66
C TRP A 810 -33.15 43.22 31.53
N ASP A 811 -33.67 43.78 32.62
CA ASP A 811 -33.99 45.19 32.75
C ASP A 811 -32.94 45.88 33.63
N ALA A 812 -32.05 46.64 33.00
CA ALA A 812 -30.92 47.27 33.69
C ALA A 812 -31.32 48.38 34.67
N ASP A 813 -32.44 49.09 34.43
CA ASP A 813 -32.90 50.17 35.33
C ASP A 813 -34.01 49.70 36.28
N GLY A 814 -34.63 48.55 36.00
CA GLY A 814 -35.66 47.92 36.81
C GLY A 814 -37.00 48.65 36.85
N THR A 815 -37.13 49.72 36.07
CA THR A 815 -38.29 50.61 36.11
C THR A 815 -39.45 50.10 35.25
N GLY A 816 -39.20 49.11 34.38
CA GLY A 816 -40.18 48.59 33.43
C GLY A 816 -40.60 49.59 32.36
N LYS A 817 -39.92 50.75 32.26
CA LYS A 817 -40.19 51.81 31.27
C LYS A 817 -39.29 51.73 30.04
N GLY A 818 -38.20 50.96 30.10
CA GLY A 818 -37.38 50.55 28.96
C GLY A 818 -37.78 49.17 28.43
N ALA A 819 -37.31 48.82 27.23
CA ALA A 819 -37.41 47.45 26.75
C ALA A 819 -36.37 46.60 27.48
N ALA A 820 -36.82 45.66 28.30
CA ALA A 820 -35.95 44.60 28.82
C ALA A 820 -35.32 43.87 27.63
N VAL A 821 -34.03 43.57 27.74
CA VAL A 821 -33.28 42.89 26.67
C VAL A 821 -33.41 41.40 26.89
N LYS A 822 -33.91 40.66 25.90
CA LYS A 822 -33.88 39.19 25.93
C LYS A 822 -32.43 38.73 25.94
N ILE A 823 -32.09 37.85 26.88
CA ILE A 823 -30.73 37.31 27.04
C ILE A 823 -30.69 35.80 26.86
N ALA A 824 -31.79 35.07 27.13
CA ALA A 824 -31.89 33.65 26.86
C ALA A 824 -33.35 33.21 26.69
N MET A 825 -33.55 31.96 26.27
CA MET A 825 -34.83 31.27 26.21
C MET A 825 -34.66 29.84 26.72
N LEU A 826 -35.39 29.46 27.77
CA LEU A 826 -35.35 28.11 28.32
C LEU A 826 -36.53 27.31 27.76
N THR A 827 -36.25 26.30 26.93
CA THR A 827 -37.32 25.46 26.38
C THR A 827 -37.89 24.50 27.42
N GLY A 828 -39.15 24.10 27.26
CA GLY A 828 -39.87 23.31 28.26
C GLY A 828 -40.41 24.12 29.44
N HIS A 829 -40.03 25.40 29.54
CA HIS A 829 -40.51 26.39 30.50
C HIS A 829 -40.37 25.91 31.96
N PRO A 830 -39.15 25.57 32.40
CA PRO A 830 -38.90 25.09 33.76
C PRO A 830 -39.30 26.12 34.82
N THR A 831 -39.47 25.65 36.05
CA THR A 831 -39.61 26.55 37.20
C THR A 831 -38.23 27.09 37.57
N LEU A 832 -38.02 28.39 37.34
CA LEU A 832 -36.76 29.07 37.67
C LEU A 832 -36.90 29.87 38.98
N THR A 833 -35.91 29.76 39.85
CA THR A 833 -35.81 30.41 41.16
C THR A 833 -34.52 31.22 41.29
N ALA A 834 -34.40 32.04 42.34
CA ALA A 834 -33.21 32.87 42.55
C ALA A 834 -31.94 32.07 42.89
N SER A 835 -32.05 30.82 43.36
CA SER A 835 -30.87 29.95 43.60
C SER A 835 -30.26 29.41 42.31
N ASP A 836 -31.04 29.42 41.23
CA ASP A 836 -30.63 28.88 39.95
C ASP A 836 -29.81 29.92 39.15
N ILE A 837 -29.77 31.17 39.64
CA ILE A 837 -29.07 32.28 39.01
C ILE A 837 -27.79 32.61 39.80
N LEU A 838 -26.66 32.52 39.10
CA LEU A 838 -25.35 32.88 39.61
C LEU A 838 -24.88 34.20 38.99
N PHE A 839 -24.10 34.97 39.74
CA PHE A 839 -23.50 36.23 39.26
C PHE A 839 -21.99 36.12 39.39
N GLY A 840 -21.27 36.43 38.30
CA GLY A 840 -19.81 36.37 38.23
C GLY A 840 -19.16 37.71 37.90
#